data_AF-A0A813F6J2-F1
#
_entry.id   AF-A0A813F6J2-F1
#
_cell.length_a   1.000
_cell.length_b   1.000
_cell.length_c   1.000
_cell.angle_alpha   90.00
_cell.angle_beta   90.00
_cell.angle_gamma   90.00
#
_symmetry.space_group_name_H-M   'P 1'
#
loop_
_entity.id
_entity.type
_entity.pdbx_description
1 polymer ?
#
loop_
_entity_poly.entity_id
_entity_poly.type
_entity_poly.pdbx_seq_one_letter_code
_entity_poly.pdbx_strand_id
1 'polypeptide(L)'
;ISWLPVLEWCLRQNLQGAGLVVGSGGVEVDRADPASRTKTKRAIEDHAAQWQQGRRPLLLFPEGTTSNGDDLLESRRSRSAAQHAYLDRSSGSGPDDAVSAASLSHAFNAWSASSTDATASSRPVRSRGLWVRGFPGTARVLSAAATGLSAVRLFASPPAAASMWPGVLLTGTPGMGKSTASRRVVELCEARGVRVEGFLTEEIRGSRGERVGFELVGLGSARGQKAPLARSGPDAGSGPQVSKYTVCVAEFEALALPILDRVLSESAKGQTDSPAVVCVVDEIGKMELFSEAFVSRMRQLLRSRPTPTLITVALRGGGLIAESKRAPGFKLIELNHSNRDGAPDNILAKLLRSGSGPAQKASASSVGKEQAAVTVRPPSRWRARPTTAGQSPTQEVQRDEPAQHPSDRISESAAAATSAGGGSVVVWLRNELRLADNPLLMRGLQLCRDRPGAKLVLAVCLDPREFGPDARTAFGSPKVGEARRRFIEESLAELQTSVSRRGSKLLVCDAAPEEALPVIASGCGASLILATRQSCPAEKTAEARVARALQAMGASLELQDPGGIYTLFGQSELKRTGVATDADFPEEFLDFYGPARNRLREVCQRGLSEAPSRLPEAALLQTQPPGLRADGATSYSTPTSKADLPWQGGEAAATQRLQSWLAAGGLSRYKTTFRRLLGDFSSRLSPHLAMGCISPRRVAAEVMGRAESTPAVHLDHYTYELCWRDFFVHAAGRWGQSLFELHGPLGQASKYGAATKADAEAGRWRRDAVDEERWRKGLTGVPLIDAAMREVLATGYMGNLARQITAAFLVEELGLDWRVGADWFEATLVDYDPHSNWGQWARSAGVAPTNEAKRRRVGGTRYYDIALALPGGEAAQYVRKWLPELAAVPDGQVFAPWATDAPLTGSYPREPLASPSLRRYFEAQKGAVFAGSAGKGKGKGKGKDKRQETDNPSTTERRWGR
;
A
#
# COMPACT_ATOMS: atom_id res chain seq x y z
N ILE A 1 -20.92 17.64 17.41
CA ILE A 1 -20.37 16.78 18.49
C ILE A 1 -20.45 15.35 17.98
N SER A 2 -19.32 14.62 17.93
CA SER A 2 -19.29 13.23 17.49
C SER A 2 -19.57 12.32 18.68
N TRP A 3 -20.62 11.48 18.58
CA TRP A 3 -21.01 10.55 19.65
C TRP A 3 -20.32 9.17 19.55
N LEU A 4 -19.57 8.92 18.47
CA LEU A 4 -18.83 7.66 18.26
C LEU A 4 -17.88 7.30 19.42
N PRO A 5 -17.06 8.23 19.97
CA PRO A 5 -16.13 7.88 21.05
C PRO A 5 -16.83 7.43 22.33
N VAL A 6 -18.01 7.97 22.63
CA VAL A 6 -18.82 7.58 23.79
C VAL A 6 -19.44 6.20 23.57
N LEU A 7 -19.95 5.93 22.37
CA LEU A 7 -20.46 4.60 21.98
C LEU A 7 -19.37 3.52 22.01
N GLU A 8 -18.16 3.79 21.49
CA GLU A 8 -17.03 2.87 21.60
C GLU A 8 -16.60 2.65 23.06
N TRP A 9 -16.60 3.69 23.89
CA TRP A 9 -16.27 3.57 25.31
C TRP A 9 -17.29 2.68 26.03
N CYS A 10 -18.60 2.92 25.86
CA CYS A 10 -19.66 2.09 26.43
C CYS A 10 -19.61 0.62 25.95
N LEU A 11 -19.31 0.38 24.67
CA LEU A 11 -19.16 -0.98 24.12
C LEU A 11 -17.94 -1.71 24.69
N ARG A 12 -16.81 -1.01 24.90
CA ARG A 12 -15.59 -1.59 25.47
C ARG A 12 -15.73 -1.96 26.96
N GLN A 13 -16.57 -1.27 27.72
CA GLN A 13 -16.84 -1.59 29.13
C GLN A 13 -17.74 -2.82 29.34
N ASN A 14 -18.45 -3.29 28.30
CA ASN A 14 -19.54 -4.26 28.45
C ASN A 14 -19.16 -5.72 28.13
N LEU A 15 -17.86 -6.06 28.15
CA LEU A 15 -17.33 -7.40 27.84
C LEU A 15 -17.11 -8.31 29.07
N GLN A 16 -17.67 -7.96 30.24
CA GLN A 16 -17.75 -8.87 31.38
C GLN A 16 -19.14 -8.84 32.05
N GLY A 17 -19.95 -9.85 31.72
CA GLY A 17 -20.95 -10.46 32.61
C GLY A 17 -22.04 -9.58 33.23
N ALA A 18 -23.06 -9.18 32.46
CA ALA A 18 -24.37 -8.80 33.02
C ALA A 18 -25.52 -9.17 32.08
N GLY A 19 -26.55 -9.84 32.60
CA GLY A 19 -27.75 -10.19 31.84
C GLY A 19 -28.64 -8.97 31.55
N LEU A 20 -29.09 -8.83 30.30
CA LEU A 20 -29.99 -7.76 29.86
C LEU A 20 -31.42 -7.99 30.38
N VAL A 21 -31.84 -7.20 31.36
CA VAL A 21 -33.25 -7.09 31.78
C VAL A 21 -33.86 -5.82 31.19
N VAL A 22 -34.82 -5.99 30.27
CA VAL A 22 -35.54 -4.89 29.62
C VAL A 22 -36.51 -4.23 30.62
N GLY A 23 -36.59 -2.90 30.62
CA GLY A 23 -37.56 -2.13 31.42
C GLY A 23 -38.17 -0.99 30.61
N SER A 24 -39.41 -0.62 30.91
CA SER A 24 -40.34 0.15 30.06
C SER A 24 -40.22 1.69 30.15
N GLY A 25 -39.13 2.24 30.68
CA GLY A 25 -38.96 3.69 30.87
C GLY A 25 -38.19 4.37 29.73
N GLY A 26 -38.88 4.81 28.68
CA GLY A 26 -38.32 5.67 27.62
C GLY A 26 -38.68 7.15 27.83
N VAL A 27 -37.77 8.07 27.48
CA VAL A 27 -38.04 9.51 27.41
C VAL A 27 -37.83 9.95 25.95
N GLU A 28 -38.92 10.25 25.26
CA GLU A 28 -38.88 10.70 23.86
C GLU A 28 -38.60 12.21 23.76
N VAL A 29 -37.95 12.61 22.66
CA VAL A 29 -37.54 14.01 22.41
C VAL A 29 -38.32 14.53 21.22
N ASP A 30 -39.31 15.38 21.48
CA ASP A 30 -39.99 16.10 20.41
C ASP A 30 -39.07 17.22 19.90
N ARG A 31 -38.97 17.34 18.57
CA ARG A 31 -38.19 18.38 17.89
C ARG A 31 -39.02 19.63 17.57
N ALA A 32 -40.35 19.54 17.65
CA ALA A 32 -41.28 20.65 17.46
C ALA A 32 -41.48 21.48 18.75
N ASP A 33 -41.33 20.88 19.93
CA ASP A 33 -41.38 21.58 21.22
C ASP A 33 -39.98 22.04 21.70
N PRO A 34 -39.73 23.37 21.80
CA PRO A 34 -38.47 23.90 22.35
C PRO A 34 -38.21 23.49 23.81
N ALA A 35 -39.24 23.28 24.62
CA ALA A 35 -39.11 22.88 26.02
C ALA A 35 -38.69 21.41 26.17
N SER A 36 -39.07 20.54 25.23
CA SER A 36 -38.71 19.12 25.21
C SER A 36 -37.19 18.91 25.30
N ARG A 37 -36.40 19.67 24.51
CA ARG A 37 -34.92 19.61 24.58
C ARG A 37 -34.35 19.94 25.97
N THR A 38 -34.92 20.94 26.64
CA THR A 38 -34.51 21.31 28.00
C THR A 38 -34.90 20.22 29.00
N LYS A 39 -36.07 19.60 28.82
CA LYS A 39 -36.58 18.49 29.64
C LYS A 39 -35.73 17.22 29.49
N THR A 40 -35.34 16.86 28.26
CA THR A 40 -34.41 15.75 27.99
C THR A 40 -33.03 16.01 28.58
N LYS A 41 -32.49 17.23 28.40
CA LYS A 41 -31.17 17.59 28.96
C LYS A 41 -31.17 17.46 30.48
N ARG A 42 -32.22 17.95 31.15
CA ARG A 42 -32.40 17.82 32.60
C ARG A 42 -32.52 16.36 33.04
N ALA A 43 -33.29 15.53 32.33
CA ALA A 43 -33.41 14.10 32.63
C ALA A 43 -32.07 13.32 32.47
N ILE A 44 -31.22 13.71 31.52
CA ILE A 44 -29.87 13.15 31.36
C ILE A 44 -28.95 13.60 32.51
N GLU A 45 -29.03 14.89 32.89
CA GLU A 45 -28.26 15.46 34.00
C GLU A 45 -28.66 14.83 35.35
N ASP A 46 -29.96 14.68 35.61
CA ASP A 46 -30.49 14.02 36.81
C ASP A 46 -30.11 12.53 36.87
N HIS A 47 -30.17 11.80 35.75
CA HIS A 47 -29.72 10.40 35.70
C HIS A 47 -28.22 10.27 35.93
N ALA A 48 -27.41 11.13 35.32
CA ALA A 48 -25.95 11.12 35.51
C ALA A 48 -25.55 11.46 36.94
N ALA A 49 -26.25 12.39 37.61
CA ALA A 49 -26.04 12.75 39.00
C ALA A 49 -26.38 11.62 40.00
N GLN A 50 -27.31 10.72 39.62
CA GLN A 50 -27.74 9.59 40.46
C GLN A 50 -27.07 8.25 40.08
N TRP A 51 -26.20 8.24 39.07
CA TRP A 51 -25.60 7.01 38.55
C TRP A 51 -24.44 6.52 39.44
N GLN A 52 -24.48 5.24 39.82
CA GLN A 52 -23.43 4.57 40.59
C GLN A 52 -22.90 3.33 39.85
N GLN A 53 -21.62 3.04 40.06
CA GLN A 53 -20.92 1.93 39.42
C GLN A 53 -21.64 0.60 39.65
N GLY A 54 -21.94 -0.12 38.56
CA GLY A 54 -22.68 -1.39 38.60
C GLY A 54 -24.20 -1.29 38.41
N ARG A 55 -24.79 -0.08 38.34
CA ARG A 55 -26.21 0.10 37.93
C ARG A 55 -26.36 0.35 36.43
N ARG A 56 -27.60 0.15 35.93
CA ARG A 56 -27.95 0.16 34.50
C ARG A 56 -27.36 1.37 33.77
N PRO A 57 -26.70 1.21 32.61
CA PRO A 57 -26.20 2.33 31.82
C PRO A 57 -27.35 3.08 31.12
N LEU A 58 -27.22 4.40 31.00
CA LEU A 58 -28.13 5.22 30.20
C LEU A 58 -27.87 5.01 28.70
N LEU A 59 -28.72 4.23 28.05
CA LEU A 59 -28.65 4.01 26.60
C LEU A 59 -29.44 5.10 25.86
N LEU A 60 -28.74 6.16 25.45
CA LEU A 60 -29.28 7.19 24.56
C LEU A 60 -29.25 6.70 23.11
N PHE A 61 -30.41 6.28 22.59
CA PHE A 61 -30.58 5.95 21.18
C PHE A 61 -30.89 7.22 20.37
N PRO A 62 -30.03 7.63 19.42
CA PRO A 62 -30.34 8.73 18.52
C PRO A 62 -31.27 8.24 17.41
N GLU A 63 -32.55 8.03 17.70
CA GLU A 63 -33.56 7.91 16.66
C GLU A 63 -33.83 9.30 16.06
N GLY A 64 -33.37 9.49 14.83
CA GLY A 64 -33.65 10.67 14.03
C GLY A 64 -32.51 11.03 13.08
N THR A 65 -32.87 11.18 11.80
CA THR A 65 -31.98 11.42 10.66
C THR A 65 -31.00 12.58 10.84
N THR A 66 -29.78 12.39 10.31
CA THR A 66 -28.83 13.47 10.01
C THR A 66 -28.79 13.67 8.50
N SER A 67 -29.29 14.80 8.02
CA SER A 67 -29.31 15.16 6.60
C SER A 67 -28.11 16.04 6.23
N ASN A 68 -27.44 15.67 5.14
CA ASN A 68 -26.91 16.66 4.21
C ASN A 68 -28.02 16.79 3.16
N GLY A 69 -28.68 17.95 3.02
CA GLY A 69 -29.71 18.13 1.98
C GLY A 69 -29.10 17.82 0.61
N ASP A 70 -29.65 16.93 -0.20
CA ASP A 70 -31.09 16.72 -0.44
C ASP A 70 -31.57 15.25 -0.26
N ASP A 71 -32.88 15.10 -0.03
CA ASP A 71 -33.68 13.89 0.20
C ASP A 71 -33.47 13.02 1.47
N LEU A 72 -34.59 12.46 1.94
CA LEU A 72 -34.77 11.75 3.20
C LEU A 72 -34.73 10.23 3.01
N LEU A 73 -34.01 9.51 3.88
CA LEU A 73 -34.08 8.04 3.99
C LEU A 73 -34.68 7.65 5.34
N GLU A 74 -35.75 6.84 5.31
CA GLU A 74 -36.30 6.20 6.50
C GLU A 74 -35.39 5.07 7.01
N SER A 75 -35.30 4.91 8.33
CA SER A 75 -34.67 3.76 8.97
C SER A 75 -35.70 2.95 9.76
N ARG A 76 -36.10 1.78 9.25
CA ARG A 76 -36.97 0.85 9.99
C ARG A 76 -36.24 0.22 11.19
N ARG A 77 -36.88 0.29 12.36
CA ARG A 77 -36.47 -0.38 13.61
C ARG A 77 -36.32 -1.90 13.40
N SER A 78 -35.25 -2.46 13.97
CA SER A 78 -35.07 -3.90 14.10
C SER A 78 -35.96 -4.47 15.22
N ARG A 79 -36.71 -5.55 14.94
CA ARG A 79 -37.21 -6.47 15.97
C ARG A 79 -36.85 -7.91 15.62
N SER A 80 -35.92 -8.47 16.37
CA SER A 80 -35.76 -9.91 16.55
C SER A 80 -36.54 -10.35 17.78
N ALA A 81 -37.66 -11.04 17.60
CA ALA A 81 -38.34 -11.80 18.65
C ALA A 81 -39.28 -12.84 18.02
N ALA A 82 -39.52 -13.93 18.75
CA ALA A 82 -40.45 -15.04 18.44
C ALA A 82 -40.06 -15.99 17.28
N GLN A 83 -39.35 -17.06 17.63
CA GLN A 83 -39.75 -18.41 17.22
C GLN A 83 -40.09 -19.19 18.49
N HIS A 84 -41.36 -19.55 18.67
CA HIS A 84 -41.85 -20.85 19.16
C HIS A 84 -43.39 -20.82 19.27
N ALA A 85 -43.99 -22.01 19.29
CA ALA A 85 -45.43 -22.32 19.41
C ALA A 85 -46.29 -22.06 18.14
N TYR A 86 -46.56 -23.16 17.45
CA TYR A 86 -47.72 -23.37 16.57
C TYR A 86 -48.79 -24.03 17.44
N LEU A 87 -50.02 -23.49 17.53
CA LEU A 87 -51.30 -24.24 17.62
C LEU A 87 -52.52 -23.34 17.93
N ASP A 88 -53.43 -23.32 16.95
CA ASP A 88 -54.89 -23.37 17.02
C ASP A 88 -55.78 -22.32 17.76
N ARG A 89 -56.80 -21.88 17.00
CA ARG A 89 -58.21 -21.54 17.34
C ARG A 89 -58.64 -20.38 18.27
N SER A 90 -59.41 -19.50 17.61
CA SER A 90 -60.77 -19.02 17.96
C SER A 90 -61.02 -18.05 19.13
N SER A 91 -61.45 -16.83 18.75
CA SER A 91 -62.59 -16.05 19.28
C SER A 91 -62.82 -15.88 20.79
N GLY A 92 -63.01 -14.63 21.22
CA GLY A 92 -63.87 -14.34 22.39
C GLY A 92 -63.41 -13.19 23.28
N SER A 93 -64.14 -12.08 23.18
CA SER A 93 -64.44 -11.08 24.23
C SER A 93 -64.04 -11.34 25.70
N GLY A 94 -63.66 -10.26 26.40
CA GLY A 94 -64.10 -10.02 27.78
C GLY A 94 -62.98 -9.90 28.84
N PRO A 95 -63.11 -8.99 29.83
CA PRO A 95 -62.13 -8.79 30.90
C PRO A 95 -62.52 -9.49 32.22
N ASP A 96 -61.56 -9.63 33.15
CA ASP A 96 -61.63 -9.04 34.51
C ASP A 96 -60.58 -9.63 35.49
N ASP A 97 -60.45 -8.92 36.61
CA ASP A 97 -59.45 -8.98 37.66
C ASP A 97 -59.24 -10.31 38.43
N ALA A 98 -57.98 -10.44 38.88
CA ALA A 98 -57.52 -10.92 40.20
C ALA A 98 -57.83 -12.35 40.73
N VAL A 99 -56.81 -12.96 41.36
CA VAL A 99 -56.76 -13.36 42.80
C VAL A 99 -55.79 -14.54 43.04
N SER A 100 -54.84 -14.31 43.98
CA SER A 100 -54.06 -15.23 44.85
C SER A 100 -53.47 -16.57 44.32
N ALA A 101 -52.18 -16.88 44.49
CA ALA A 101 -51.48 -17.29 45.74
C ALA A 101 -51.95 -18.67 46.30
N ALA A 102 -51.13 -19.53 46.91
CA ALA A 102 -49.70 -19.46 47.28
C ALA A 102 -49.09 -20.87 47.49
N SER A 103 -47.76 -20.99 47.38
CA SER A 103 -46.87 -21.83 48.23
C SER A 103 -45.40 -21.70 47.78
N LEU A 104 -44.36 -21.72 48.61
CA LEU A 104 -44.21 -21.57 50.08
C LEU A 104 -42.73 -21.19 50.35
N SER A 105 -42.47 -20.41 51.40
CA SER A 105 -41.21 -20.24 52.20
C SER A 105 -39.81 -20.43 51.54
N HIS A 106 -38.86 -19.49 51.63
CA HIS A 106 -38.24 -19.05 52.91
C HIS A 106 -37.50 -17.70 52.85
N ALA A 107 -37.38 -17.07 54.03
CA ALA A 107 -36.70 -15.81 54.38
C ALA A 107 -35.15 -15.97 54.55
N PHE A 108 -34.26 -14.96 54.71
CA PHE A 108 -34.36 -13.49 54.85
C PHE A 108 -33.01 -12.76 54.48
N ASN A 109 -32.87 -11.46 54.77
CA ASN A 109 -31.82 -10.53 54.30
C ASN A 109 -30.61 -10.28 55.24
N ALA A 110 -29.45 -10.01 54.60
CA ALA A 110 -28.47 -8.90 54.80
C ALA A 110 -27.59 -8.67 56.07
N TRP A 111 -26.42 -8.06 55.80
CA TRP A 111 -25.52 -7.27 56.69
C TRP A 111 -24.67 -8.06 57.75
N SER A 112 -23.47 -7.64 58.20
CA SER A 112 -22.70 -6.38 57.99
C SER A 112 -21.15 -6.56 58.15
N ALA A 113 -20.42 -5.44 58.21
CA ALA A 113 -18.99 -5.17 58.08
C ALA A 113 -17.96 -5.76 59.11
N SER A 114 -16.66 -5.48 58.85
CA SER A 114 -15.47 -5.51 59.76
C SER A 114 -14.96 -6.87 60.28
N SER A 115 -13.69 -7.08 60.67
CA SER A 115 -12.37 -6.47 60.38
C SER A 115 -11.25 -7.41 60.92
N THR A 116 -9.98 -6.98 60.87
CA THR A 116 -8.85 -7.44 61.74
C THR A 116 -8.33 -8.88 61.66
N ASP A 117 -7.19 -9.01 60.97
CA ASP A 117 -5.86 -9.40 61.50
C ASP A 117 -5.48 -10.81 62.03
N ALA A 118 -4.16 -11.03 61.85
CA ALA A 118 -3.20 -11.82 62.66
C ALA A 118 -2.96 -13.33 62.42
N THR A 119 -1.74 -13.62 61.91
CA THR A 119 -0.80 -14.68 62.37
C THR A 119 -1.13 -16.18 62.15
N ALA A 120 -0.17 -17.12 62.02
CA ALA A 120 1.26 -17.07 61.65
C ALA A 120 1.80 -18.51 61.38
N SER A 121 2.84 -18.63 60.54
CA SER A 121 3.74 -19.82 60.40
C SER A 121 3.09 -21.14 59.89
N SER A 122 3.79 -22.15 59.37
CA SER A 122 5.23 -22.46 59.28
C SER A 122 5.56 -23.31 58.03
N ARG A 123 6.85 -23.42 57.68
CA ARG A 123 7.48 -24.31 56.66
C ARG A 123 7.88 -25.67 57.30
N PRO A 124 8.62 -26.61 56.64
CA PRO A 124 8.82 -27.00 55.22
C PRO A 124 8.72 -28.55 54.98
N VAL A 125 9.13 -29.06 53.78
CA VAL A 125 10.19 -30.12 53.54
C VAL A 125 9.91 -31.10 52.36
N ARG A 126 10.82 -31.09 51.34
CA ARG A 126 11.47 -32.18 50.53
C ARG A 126 10.69 -33.45 50.05
N SER A 127 11.06 -34.20 48.99
CA SER A 127 12.03 -34.05 47.86
C SER A 127 12.05 -35.29 46.92
N ARG A 128 12.60 -35.16 45.69
CA ARG A 128 13.18 -36.23 44.79
C ARG A 128 12.19 -37.28 44.21
N GLY A 129 12.39 -37.85 43.01
CA GLY A 129 13.33 -37.53 41.92
C GLY A 129 13.38 -38.58 40.77
N LEU A 130 13.75 -38.11 39.57
CA LEU A 130 14.51 -38.75 38.45
C LEU A 130 14.07 -40.07 37.69
N TRP A 131 14.02 -39.94 36.33
CA TRP A 131 14.60 -40.84 35.26
C TRP A 131 13.88 -42.19 34.91
N VAL A 132 13.92 -42.78 33.68
CA VAL A 132 14.26 -42.34 32.27
C VAL A 132 13.77 -43.38 31.19
N ARG A 133 13.57 -42.93 29.91
CA ARG A 133 13.51 -43.64 28.58
C ARG A 133 12.78 -44.99 28.33
N GLY A 134 12.12 -45.10 27.16
CA GLY A 134 11.97 -46.37 26.40
C GLY A 134 10.98 -46.36 25.19
N PHE A 135 11.49 -46.44 23.95
CA PHE A 135 10.80 -46.92 22.72
C PHE A 135 11.27 -48.38 22.43
N PRO A 136 10.72 -49.21 21.49
CA PRO A 136 9.67 -49.04 20.45
C PRO A 136 8.53 -50.12 20.60
N GLY A 137 7.67 -50.54 19.64
CA GLY A 137 7.28 -50.09 18.29
C GLY A 137 6.54 -51.15 17.41
N THR A 138 6.05 -50.74 16.22
CA THR A 138 5.63 -51.51 15.01
C THR A 138 4.46 -52.53 14.99
N ALA A 139 3.61 -52.38 13.94
CA ALA A 139 2.83 -53.39 13.16
C ALA A 139 1.56 -54.07 13.79
N ARG A 140 0.33 -53.91 13.24
CA ARG A 140 -0.32 -54.61 12.07
C ARG A 140 -0.65 -56.10 12.37
N VAL A 141 -1.85 -56.70 12.17
CA VAL A 141 -2.92 -56.59 11.13
C VAL A 141 -4.31 -57.10 11.63
N LEU A 142 -5.38 -56.60 10.99
CA LEU A 142 -6.79 -57.08 10.80
C LEU A 142 -7.27 -58.45 11.37
N SER A 143 -8.48 -58.47 11.94
CA SER A 143 -9.61 -59.33 11.51
C SER A 143 -10.95 -58.79 12.05
N ALA A 144 -12.09 -59.15 11.44
CA ALA A 144 -13.41 -58.58 11.74
C ALA A 144 -14.48 -59.66 12.02
N ALA A 145 -15.38 -59.37 12.98
CA ALA A 145 -16.74 -59.92 13.07
C ALA A 145 -17.60 -59.01 13.96
N ALA A 146 -18.92 -58.98 13.76
CA ALA A 146 -19.78 -57.90 14.25
C ALA A 146 -20.90 -58.37 15.19
N THR A 147 -21.19 -57.56 16.21
CA THR A 147 -22.45 -57.31 16.96
C THR A 147 -22.10 -56.26 18.05
N GLY A 148 -22.93 -55.32 18.51
CA GLY A 148 -24.23 -54.83 18.06
C GLY A 148 -24.69 -53.72 19.03
N LEU A 149 -25.10 -52.56 18.49
CA LEU A 149 -25.89 -51.49 19.17
C LEU A 149 -25.38 -50.86 20.50
N SER A 150 -24.80 -49.66 20.41
CA SER A 150 -25.32 -48.45 21.10
C SER A 150 -24.60 -47.19 20.63
N ALA A 151 -25.35 -46.17 20.18
CA ALA A 151 -24.80 -45.03 19.45
C ALA A 151 -24.58 -43.79 20.33
N VAL A 152 -23.32 -43.56 20.74
CA VAL A 152 -22.87 -42.22 21.15
C VAL A 152 -22.34 -41.49 19.91
N ARG A 153 -23.19 -40.69 19.25
CA ARG A 153 -22.72 -39.80 18.18
C ARG A 153 -22.06 -38.56 18.76
N LEU A 154 -20.74 -38.65 18.90
CA LEU A 154 -19.82 -37.51 18.81
C LEU A 154 -20.20 -36.64 17.60
N PHE A 155 -20.01 -35.32 17.72
CA PHE A 155 -20.23 -34.37 16.62
C PHE A 155 -19.28 -34.65 15.44
N ALA A 156 -19.72 -35.51 14.52
CA ALA A 156 -19.09 -35.65 13.22
C ALA A 156 -19.27 -34.34 12.44
N SER A 157 -18.17 -33.82 11.89
CA SER A 157 -18.25 -32.73 10.91
C SER A 157 -19.07 -33.19 9.70
N PRO A 158 -19.88 -32.32 9.06
CA PRO A 158 -20.59 -32.68 7.85
C PRO A 158 -19.60 -33.13 6.76
N PRO A 159 -19.96 -34.12 5.92
CA PRO A 159 -19.06 -34.63 4.90
C PRO A 159 -18.66 -33.53 3.91
N ALA A 160 -17.42 -33.62 3.42
CA ALA A 160 -16.89 -32.68 2.45
C ALA A 160 -17.73 -32.69 1.16
N ALA A 161 -18.55 -31.65 0.98
CA ALA A 161 -19.34 -31.48 -0.23
C ALA A 161 -18.39 -31.27 -1.43
N ALA A 162 -18.61 -32.06 -2.50
CA ALA A 162 -17.90 -31.89 -3.76
C ALA A 162 -18.00 -30.45 -4.27
N SER A 163 -16.92 -29.94 -4.86
CA SER A 163 -16.81 -28.54 -5.27
C SER A 163 -17.75 -28.21 -6.45
N MET A 164 -18.92 -27.68 -6.15
CA MET A 164 -19.83 -27.04 -7.12
C MET A 164 -19.79 -25.52 -6.93
N TRP A 165 -19.35 -24.79 -7.95
CA TRP A 165 -19.42 -23.33 -8.04
C TRP A 165 -20.32 -22.95 -9.23
N PRO A 166 -21.64 -22.83 -9.04
CA PRO A 166 -22.55 -22.46 -10.12
C PRO A 166 -22.57 -20.94 -10.40
N GLY A 167 -22.09 -20.10 -9.48
CA GLY A 167 -22.18 -18.64 -9.60
C GLY A 167 -20.89 -17.96 -10.10
N VAL A 168 -21.02 -17.01 -11.03
CA VAL A 168 -19.96 -16.09 -11.44
C VAL A 168 -20.45 -14.64 -11.33
N LEU A 169 -19.64 -13.79 -10.69
CA LEU A 169 -19.86 -12.34 -10.66
C LEU A 169 -18.80 -11.65 -11.51
N LEU A 170 -19.23 -10.77 -12.41
CA LEU A 170 -18.35 -10.03 -13.30
C LEU A 170 -18.28 -8.56 -12.88
N THR A 171 -17.10 -8.06 -12.53
CA THR A 171 -16.91 -6.65 -12.17
C THR A 171 -15.79 -6.03 -13.00
N GLY A 172 -15.58 -4.72 -12.87
CA GLY A 172 -14.57 -4.00 -13.66
C GLY A 172 -14.90 -2.52 -13.76
N THR A 173 -13.95 -1.73 -14.26
CA THR A 173 -14.17 -0.28 -14.42
C THR A 173 -15.20 0.02 -15.54
N PRO A 174 -15.88 1.17 -15.52
CA PRO A 174 -16.81 1.54 -16.58
C PRO A 174 -16.14 1.53 -17.96
N GLY A 175 -16.80 0.96 -18.96
CA GLY A 175 -16.25 0.81 -20.32
C GLY A 175 -15.37 -0.42 -20.57
N MET A 176 -15.12 -1.27 -19.56
CA MET A 176 -14.30 -2.50 -19.74
C MET A 176 -14.96 -3.62 -20.56
N GLY A 177 -16.19 -3.44 -21.05
CA GLY A 177 -16.89 -4.44 -21.86
C GLY A 177 -17.60 -5.54 -21.06
N LYS A 178 -18.09 -5.26 -19.84
CA LYS A 178 -18.80 -6.24 -19.00
C LYS A 178 -20.01 -6.86 -19.74
N SER A 179 -20.92 -6.01 -20.23
CA SER A 179 -22.08 -6.42 -21.04
C SER A 179 -21.67 -7.14 -22.34
N THR A 180 -20.54 -6.74 -22.95
CA THR A 180 -19.97 -7.42 -24.13
C THR A 180 -19.53 -8.84 -23.80
N ALA A 181 -18.86 -9.05 -22.66
CA ALA A 181 -18.46 -10.36 -22.17
C ALA A 181 -19.68 -11.21 -21.79
N SER A 182 -20.69 -10.62 -21.13
CA SER A 182 -21.97 -11.30 -20.85
C SER A 182 -22.65 -11.78 -22.13
N ARG A 183 -22.80 -10.91 -23.13
CA ARG A 183 -23.35 -11.29 -24.45
C ARG A 183 -22.54 -12.41 -25.10
N ARG A 184 -21.22 -12.36 -25.03
CA ARG A 184 -20.36 -13.42 -25.57
C ARG A 184 -20.53 -14.76 -24.84
N VAL A 185 -20.80 -14.75 -23.53
CA VAL A 185 -21.17 -15.99 -22.79
C VAL A 185 -22.51 -16.54 -23.27
N VAL A 186 -23.53 -15.68 -23.51
CA VAL A 186 -24.83 -16.09 -24.06
C VAL A 186 -24.66 -16.75 -25.44
N GLU A 187 -23.93 -16.12 -26.36
CA GLU A 187 -23.62 -16.68 -27.68
C GLU A 187 -22.96 -18.06 -27.60
N LEU A 188 -21.99 -18.22 -26.68
CA LEU A 188 -21.26 -19.48 -26.49
C LEU A 188 -22.09 -20.57 -25.80
N CYS A 189 -23.07 -20.21 -24.96
CA CYS A 189 -24.08 -21.15 -24.44
C CYS A 189 -24.97 -21.66 -25.58
N GLU A 190 -25.54 -20.75 -26.37
CA GLU A 190 -26.48 -21.06 -27.45
C GLU A 190 -25.80 -21.90 -28.55
N ALA A 191 -24.56 -21.58 -28.91
CA ALA A 191 -23.74 -22.37 -29.83
C ALA A 191 -23.41 -23.78 -29.32
N ARG A 192 -23.62 -24.08 -28.03
CA ARG A 192 -23.46 -25.41 -27.41
C ARG A 192 -24.81 -26.06 -27.06
N GLY A 193 -25.93 -25.50 -27.50
CA GLY A 193 -27.27 -26.00 -27.17
C GLY A 193 -27.68 -25.84 -25.70
N VAL A 194 -26.95 -25.01 -24.94
CA VAL A 194 -27.25 -24.73 -23.53
C VAL A 194 -28.34 -23.66 -23.45
N ARG A 195 -29.43 -23.96 -22.73
CA ARG A 195 -30.54 -23.01 -22.56
C ARG A 195 -30.08 -21.83 -21.70
N VAL A 196 -30.38 -20.61 -22.14
CA VAL A 196 -30.10 -19.38 -21.39
C VAL A 196 -31.40 -18.70 -21.02
N GLU A 197 -31.53 -18.23 -19.78
CA GLU A 197 -32.63 -17.38 -19.31
C GLU A 197 -32.02 -16.14 -18.62
N GLY A 198 -32.77 -15.03 -18.59
CA GLY A 198 -32.27 -13.78 -18.01
C GLY A 198 -32.45 -12.57 -18.92
N PHE A 199 -31.60 -11.56 -18.75
CA PHE A 199 -31.61 -10.34 -19.56
C PHE A 199 -30.23 -9.68 -19.65
N LEU A 200 -30.03 -8.90 -20.71
CA LEU A 200 -28.86 -8.03 -20.92
C LEU A 200 -29.30 -6.57 -20.94
N THR A 201 -28.38 -5.64 -20.68
CA THR A 201 -28.63 -4.20 -20.74
C THR A 201 -27.92 -3.57 -21.94
N GLU A 202 -28.67 -2.87 -22.79
CA GLU A 202 -28.17 -2.20 -24.00
C GLU A 202 -28.22 -0.68 -23.89
N GLU A 203 -27.24 0.01 -24.48
CA GLU A 203 -27.25 1.48 -24.57
C GLU A 203 -28.17 1.94 -25.71
N ILE A 204 -29.22 2.70 -25.38
CA ILE A 204 -30.03 3.39 -26.40
C ILE A 204 -29.24 4.61 -26.87
N ARG A 205 -29.04 4.73 -28.19
CA ARG A 205 -28.37 5.87 -28.82
C ARG A 205 -29.34 6.66 -29.71
N GLY A 206 -29.28 7.98 -29.61
CA GLY A 206 -30.09 8.90 -30.40
C GLY A 206 -29.56 9.04 -31.83
N SER A 207 -30.26 9.84 -32.63
CA SER A 207 -29.98 10.02 -34.06
C SER A 207 -28.63 10.68 -34.36
N ARG A 208 -27.93 11.24 -33.35
CA ARG A 208 -26.57 11.81 -33.48
C ARG A 208 -25.51 10.93 -32.78
N GLY A 209 -25.87 9.70 -32.39
CA GLY A 209 -24.97 8.72 -31.75
C GLY A 209 -24.76 8.89 -30.24
N GLU A 210 -25.41 9.88 -29.63
CA GLU A 210 -25.37 10.18 -28.20
C GLU A 210 -26.18 9.18 -27.37
N ARG A 211 -25.73 8.82 -26.17
CA ARG A 211 -26.47 7.88 -25.31
C ARG A 211 -27.67 8.56 -24.63
N VAL A 212 -28.86 8.22 -25.08
CA VAL A 212 -30.16 8.75 -24.64
C VAL A 212 -30.86 7.88 -23.59
N GLY A 213 -30.44 6.63 -23.40
CA GLY A 213 -31.01 5.75 -22.37
C GLY A 213 -30.36 4.38 -22.27
N PHE A 214 -31.04 3.48 -21.56
CA PHE A 214 -30.70 2.07 -21.41
C PHE A 214 -31.97 1.22 -21.54
N GLU A 215 -31.85 0.04 -22.15
CA GLU A 215 -32.95 -0.90 -22.38
C GLU A 215 -32.54 -2.30 -21.90
N LEU A 216 -33.44 -3.00 -21.20
CA LEU A 216 -33.32 -4.44 -20.96
C LEU A 216 -33.76 -5.20 -22.22
N VAL A 217 -32.98 -6.20 -22.59
CA VAL A 217 -33.32 -7.18 -23.63
C VAL A 217 -33.44 -8.55 -22.98
N GLY A 218 -34.63 -9.16 -23.08
CA GLY A 218 -34.89 -10.49 -22.55
C GLY A 218 -34.12 -11.58 -23.32
N LEU A 219 -33.69 -12.60 -22.59
CA LEU A 219 -33.06 -13.82 -23.11
C LEU A 219 -34.03 -15.01 -22.99
N GLY A 220 -33.73 -16.11 -23.66
CA GLY A 220 -34.50 -17.36 -23.54
C GLY A 220 -35.99 -17.19 -23.83
N SER A 221 -36.82 -17.56 -22.85
CA SER A 221 -38.27 -17.41 -22.86
C SER A 221 -38.78 -15.97 -23.04
N ALA A 222 -37.94 -14.96 -22.78
CA ALA A 222 -38.24 -13.55 -23.00
C ALA A 222 -37.52 -12.96 -24.24
N ARG A 223 -36.91 -13.79 -25.10
CA ARG A 223 -36.22 -13.34 -26.31
C ARG A 223 -37.15 -12.50 -27.20
N GLY A 224 -36.69 -11.31 -27.58
CA GLY A 224 -37.46 -10.34 -28.37
C GLY A 224 -38.29 -9.36 -27.54
N GLN A 225 -38.47 -9.60 -26.23
CA GLN A 225 -39.06 -8.62 -25.33
C GLN A 225 -38.00 -7.59 -24.92
N LYS A 226 -38.43 -6.32 -24.87
CA LYS A 226 -37.61 -5.16 -24.55
C LYS A 226 -38.36 -4.26 -23.57
N ALA A 227 -37.66 -3.69 -22.59
CA ALA A 227 -38.22 -2.71 -21.66
C ALA A 227 -37.20 -1.61 -21.35
N PRO A 228 -37.62 -0.33 -21.29
CA PRO A 228 -36.71 0.74 -20.88
C PRO A 228 -36.27 0.53 -19.43
N LEU A 229 -34.96 0.65 -19.17
CA LEU A 229 -34.41 0.75 -17.82
C LEU A 229 -34.35 2.21 -17.37
N ALA A 230 -33.83 3.08 -18.24
CA ALA A 230 -33.78 4.51 -17.98
C ALA A 230 -33.75 5.31 -19.28
N ARG A 231 -34.38 6.49 -19.29
CA ARG A 231 -34.44 7.42 -20.43
C ARG A 231 -33.90 8.80 -20.04
N SER A 232 -33.53 9.62 -21.02
CA SER A 232 -33.15 11.03 -20.82
C SER A 232 -33.78 11.90 -21.90
N GLY A 233 -34.26 13.08 -21.53
CA GLY A 233 -35.04 13.97 -22.40
C GLY A 233 -36.39 14.34 -21.79
N PRO A 234 -37.23 15.13 -22.50
CA PRO A 234 -38.54 15.55 -22.00
C PRO A 234 -39.53 14.38 -21.82
N ASP A 235 -39.39 13.31 -22.59
CA ASP A 235 -40.30 12.14 -22.57
C ASP A 235 -39.90 11.07 -21.53
N ALA A 236 -39.05 11.41 -20.56
CA ALA A 236 -38.42 10.45 -19.65
C ALA A 236 -39.30 9.99 -18.46
N GLY A 237 -40.53 10.49 -18.33
CA GLY A 237 -41.47 10.12 -17.26
C GLY A 237 -41.09 10.69 -15.88
N SER A 238 -41.82 10.25 -14.85
CA SER A 238 -41.73 10.76 -13.46
C SER A 238 -41.01 9.83 -12.48
N GLY A 239 -40.08 9.00 -12.96
CA GLY A 239 -39.32 8.04 -12.15
C GLY A 239 -38.15 8.64 -11.35
N PRO A 240 -37.43 7.82 -10.55
CA PRO A 240 -36.24 8.24 -9.82
C PRO A 240 -35.11 8.68 -10.77
N GLN A 241 -34.34 9.71 -10.41
CA GLN A 241 -33.26 10.22 -11.26
C GLN A 241 -31.86 9.71 -10.84
N VAL A 242 -31.06 9.33 -11.84
CA VAL A 242 -29.64 8.99 -11.70
C VAL A 242 -28.85 9.80 -12.72
N SER A 243 -28.21 10.88 -12.26
CA SER A 243 -27.58 11.88 -13.14
C SER A 243 -28.62 12.43 -14.13
N LYS A 244 -28.35 12.41 -15.44
CA LYS A 244 -29.29 12.91 -16.47
C LYS A 244 -30.38 11.92 -16.90
N TYR A 245 -30.51 10.78 -16.24
CA TYR A 245 -31.43 9.70 -16.64
C TYR A 245 -32.53 9.49 -15.59
N THR A 246 -33.77 9.36 -16.05
CA THR A 246 -34.92 8.93 -15.25
C THR A 246 -35.09 7.42 -15.38
N VAL A 247 -35.23 6.71 -14.26
CA VAL A 247 -35.37 5.25 -14.20
C VAL A 247 -36.84 4.84 -14.39
N CYS A 248 -37.08 3.95 -15.35
CA CYS A 248 -38.40 3.42 -15.71
C CYS A 248 -38.70 2.17 -14.86
N VAL A 249 -38.94 2.35 -13.55
CA VAL A 249 -39.00 1.24 -12.58
C VAL A 249 -40.12 0.23 -12.91
N ALA A 250 -41.31 0.70 -13.28
CA ALA A 250 -42.45 -0.18 -13.55
C ALA A 250 -42.25 -1.02 -14.81
N GLU A 251 -41.69 -0.43 -15.86
CA GLU A 251 -41.38 -1.11 -17.12
C GLU A 251 -40.21 -2.08 -16.96
N PHE A 252 -39.17 -1.70 -16.19
CA PHE A 252 -38.09 -2.58 -15.78
C PHE A 252 -38.63 -3.81 -15.02
N GLU A 253 -39.50 -3.59 -14.02
CA GLU A 253 -40.10 -4.67 -13.23
C GLU A 253 -40.97 -5.62 -14.07
N ALA A 254 -41.75 -5.07 -15.01
CA ALA A 254 -42.62 -5.84 -15.89
C ALA A 254 -41.87 -6.86 -16.76
N LEU A 255 -40.60 -6.62 -17.08
CA LEU A 255 -39.75 -7.57 -17.80
C LEU A 255 -38.83 -8.38 -16.85
N ALA A 256 -38.18 -7.73 -15.89
CA ALA A 256 -37.16 -8.36 -15.05
C ALA A 256 -37.76 -9.34 -14.02
N LEU A 257 -38.88 -9.00 -13.37
CA LEU A 257 -39.45 -9.84 -12.32
C LEU A 257 -40.02 -11.17 -12.85
N PRO A 258 -40.80 -11.22 -13.95
CA PRO A 258 -41.28 -12.49 -14.49
C PRO A 258 -40.14 -13.42 -14.95
N ILE A 259 -39.02 -12.87 -15.43
CA ILE A 259 -37.83 -13.65 -15.79
C ILE A 259 -37.20 -14.27 -14.54
N LEU A 260 -36.96 -13.47 -13.49
CA LEU A 260 -36.37 -13.97 -12.23
C LEU A 260 -37.29 -14.97 -11.52
N ASP A 261 -38.59 -14.71 -11.47
CA ASP A 261 -39.57 -15.60 -10.84
C ASP A 261 -39.66 -16.95 -11.59
N ARG A 262 -39.52 -16.96 -12.93
CA ARG A 262 -39.36 -18.21 -13.70
C ARG A 262 -38.09 -18.97 -13.31
N VAL A 263 -36.92 -18.32 -13.35
CA VAL A 263 -35.63 -18.93 -12.99
C VAL A 263 -35.65 -19.50 -11.56
N LEU A 264 -36.22 -18.77 -10.60
CA LEU A 264 -36.38 -19.22 -9.22
C LEU A 264 -37.34 -20.42 -9.11
N SER A 265 -38.44 -20.42 -9.86
CA SER A 265 -39.40 -21.53 -9.88
C SER A 265 -38.83 -22.81 -10.51
N GLU A 266 -37.94 -22.68 -11.50
CA GLU A 266 -37.22 -23.81 -12.12
C GLU A 266 -36.15 -24.36 -11.17
N SER A 267 -35.39 -23.47 -10.52
CA SER A 267 -34.41 -23.83 -9.48
C SER A 267 -35.03 -24.63 -8.33
N ALA A 268 -36.28 -24.32 -7.97
CA ALA A 268 -37.00 -24.97 -6.88
C ALA A 268 -37.58 -26.36 -7.23
N LYS A 269 -37.70 -26.72 -8.52
CA LYS A 269 -38.37 -27.96 -8.96
C LYS A 269 -37.48 -29.21 -8.98
N GLY A 270 -36.16 -29.06 -8.78
CA GLY A 270 -35.27 -30.17 -8.41
C GLY A 270 -35.18 -31.36 -9.39
N GLN A 271 -35.43 -31.16 -10.69
CA GLN A 271 -35.40 -32.23 -11.69
C GLN A 271 -33.99 -32.48 -12.25
N THR A 272 -33.61 -33.76 -12.32
CA THR A 272 -32.23 -34.23 -12.58
C THR A 272 -31.84 -34.36 -14.05
N ASP A 273 -32.77 -34.25 -15.00
CA ASP A 273 -32.54 -34.64 -16.41
C ASP A 273 -32.93 -33.57 -17.45
N SER A 274 -33.12 -32.31 -17.03
CA SER A 274 -33.28 -31.18 -17.98
C SER A 274 -31.93 -30.52 -18.31
N PRO A 275 -31.73 -30.02 -19.55
CA PRO A 275 -30.50 -29.36 -19.96
C PRO A 275 -30.23 -28.14 -19.08
N ALA A 276 -28.99 -28.01 -18.60
CA ALA A 276 -28.59 -26.99 -17.63
C ALA A 276 -28.96 -25.58 -18.12
N VAL A 277 -29.87 -24.91 -17.40
CA VAL A 277 -30.26 -23.53 -17.69
C VAL A 277 -29.21 -22.60 -17.10
N VAL A 278 -28.62 -21.73 -17.94
CA VAL A 278 -27.71 -20.68 -17.47
C VAL A 278 -28.51 -19.38 -17.30
N CYS A 279 -28.55 -18.86 -16.08
CA CYS A 279 -29.11 -17.55 -15.78
C CYS A 279 -28.08 -16.44 -16.06
N VAL A 280 -28.47 -15.37 -16.77
CA VAL A 280 -27.63 -14.19 -17.01
C VAL A 280 -28.34 -12.91 -16.59
N VAL A 281 -27.73 -12.14 -15.70
CA VAL A 281 -28.25 -10.86 -15.20
C VAL A 281 -27.18 -9.77 -15.38
N ASP A 282 -27.39 -8.86 -16.33
CA ASP A 282 -26.44 -7.78 -16.58
C ASP A 282 -26.72 -6.53 -15.72
N GLU A 283 -25.70 -6.14 -14.96
CA GLU A 283 -25.55 -4.96 -14.08
C GLU A 283 -26.51 -4.88 -12.87
N ILE A 284 -26.05 -5.33 -11.70
CA ILE A 284 -26.50 -4.77 -10.41
C ILE A 284 -25.80 -3.41 -10.23
N GLY A 285 -26.38 -2.37 -10.83
CA GLY A 285 -25.90 -1.00 -10.83
C GLY A 285 -26.67 -0.12 -9.82
N LYS A 286 -26.75 1.19 -10.09
CA LYS A 286 -27.51 2.14 -9.25
C LYS A 286 -28.97 2.30 -9.69
N MET A 287 -29.31 1.95 -10.93
CA MET A 287 -30.63 2.21 -11.52
C MET A 287 -31.60 1.08 -11.15
N GLU A 288 -31.09 -0.14 -11.15
CA GLU A 288 -31.79 -1.39 -10.87
C GLU A 288 -32.13 -1.54 -9.37
N LEU A 289 -31.36 -0.88 -8.50
CA LEU A 289 -31.57 -0.86 -7.05
C LEU A 289 -32.74 0.03 -6.59
N PHE A 290 -33.38 0.79 -7.49
CA PHE A 290 -34.64 1.51 -7.17
C PHE A 290 -35.85 0.57 -7.13
N SER A 291 -35.75 -0.66 -7.66
CA SER A 291 -36.78 -1.70 -7.50
C SER A 291 -36.49 -2.55 -6.26
N GLU A 292 -37.27 -2.36 -5.20
CA GLU A 292 -37.20 -3.24 -4.01
C GLU A 292 -37.59 -4.68 -4.34
N ALA A 293 -38.53 -4.88 -5.27
CA ALA A 293 -38.96 -6.19 -5.74
C ALA A 293 -37.81 -6.95 -6.41
N PHE A 294 -37.07 -6.28 -7.30
CA PHE A 294 -35.88 -6.83 -7.96
C PHE A 294 -34.78 -7.16 -6.94
N VAL A 295 -34.50 -6.25 -6.01
CA VAL A 295 -33.54 -6.50 -4.92
C VAL A 295 -33.92 -7.72 -4.09
N SER A 296 -35.22 -7.91 -3.82
CA SER A 296 -35.73 -9.09 -3.12
C SER A 296 -35.51 -10.39 -3.92
N ARG A 297 -35.86 -10.41 -5.21
CA ARG A 297 -35.63 -11.57 -6.11
C ARG A 297 -34.14 -11.90 -6.26
N MET A 298 -33.28 -10.89 -6.43
CA MET A 298 -31.83 -11.10 -6.52
C MET A 298 -31.25 -11.65 -5.21
N ARG A 299 -31.75 -11.22 -4.04
CA ARG A 299 -31.38 -11.82 -2.75
C ARG A 299 -31.84 -13.28 -2.62
N GLN A 300 -32.97 -13.66 -3.21
CA GLN A 300 -33.42 -15.05 -3.26
C GLN A 300 -32.50 -15.88 -4.19
N LEU A 301 -32.22 -15.37 -5.39
CA LEU A 301 -31.34 -16.01 -6.39
C LEU A 301 -29.92 -16.27 -5.83
N LEU A 302 -29.36 -15.30 -5.10
CA LEU A 302 -28.05 -15.42 -4.43
C LEU A 302 -28.04 -16.40 -3.23
N ARG A 303 -29.21 -16.85 -2.75
CA ARG A 303 -29.34 -17.80 -1.63
C ARG A 303 -29.73 -19.21 -2.08
N SER A 304 -30.45 -19.34 -3.20
CA SER A 304 -30.81 -20.64 -3.80
C SER A 304 -29.61 -21.32 -4.47
N ARG A 305 -29.57 -22.66 -4.40
CA ARG A 305 -28.78 -23.54 -5.30
C ARG A 305 -29.76 -24.30 -6.21
N PRO A 306 -29.41 -24.70 -7.46
CA PRO A 306 -28.07 -24.74 -8.03
C PRO A 306 -27.93 -24.15 -9.48
N THR A 307 -28.87 -23.33 -9.97
CA THR A 307 -28.84 -22.84 -11.38
C THR A 307 -27.55 -22.06 -11.70
N PRO A 308 -26.74 -22.48 -12.70
CA PRO A 308 -25.56 -21.74 -13.12
C PRO A 308 -25.90 -20.29 -13.46
N THR A 309 -25.26 -19.32 -12.81
CA THR A 309 -25.67 -17.91 -12.87
C THR A 309 -24.47 -16.98 -13.11
N LEU A 310 -24.55 -16.13 -14.14
CA LEU A 310 -23.64 -15.01 -14.40
C LEU A 310 -24.34 -13.70 -14.03
N ILE A 311 -23.73 -12.90 -13.15
CA ILE A 311 -24.23 -11.57 -12.77
C ILE A 311 -23.12 -10.54 -12.97
N THR A 312 -23.38 -9.43 -13.66
CA THR A 312 -22.41 -8.31 -13.66
C THR A 312 -22.72 -7.31 -12.54
N VAL A 313 -21.70 -6.81 -11.85
CA VAL A 313 -21.86 -6.00 -10.62
C VAL A 313 -20.89 -4.82 -10.59
N ALA A 314 -21.36 -3.68 -10.09
CA ALA A 314 -20.54 -2.47 -9.98
C ALA A 314 -19.28 -2.67 -9.11
N LEU A 315 -18.17 -2.02 -9.47
CA LEU A 315 -16.88 -2.19 -8.78
C LEU A 315 -16.94 -1.72 -7.32
N ARG A 316 -17.73 -0.69 -7.01
CA ARG A 316 -17.97 -0.17 -5.65
C ARG A 316 -19.47 0.08 -5.45
N GLY A 317 -20.00 -0.27 -4.28
CA GLY A 317 -21.40 -0.06 -3.91
C GLY A 317 -21.72 -0.66 -2.55
N GLY A 318 -22.74 -0.15 -1.87
CA GLY A 318 -23.31 -0.71 -0.64
C GLY A 318 -24.48 -1.66 -0.92
N GLY A 319 -25.17 -2.11 0.14
CA GLY A 319 -26.35 -2.97 0.03
C GLY A 319 -26.09 -4.23 -0.81
N LEU A 320 -27.01 -4.52 -1.75
CA LEU A 320 -26.97 -5.71 -2.60
C LEU A 320 -25.62 -5.90 -3.31
N ILE A 321 -24.96 -4.84 -3.80
CA ILE A 321 -23.66 -4.94 -4.50
C ILE A 321 -22.57 -5.51 -3.58
N ALA A 322 -22.61 -5.17 -2.28
CA ALA A 322 -21.69 -5.70 -1.28
C ALA A 322 -22.12 -7.09 -0.75
N GLU A 323 -23.42 -7.38 -0.74
CA GLU A 323 -23.98 -8.70 -0.42
C GLU A 323 -23.60 -9.74 -1.49
N SER A 324 -23.83 -9.45 -2.78
CA SER A 324 -23.51 -10.35 -3.90
C SER A 324 -22.04 -10.78 -3.86
N LYS A 325 -21.11 -9.85 -3.67
CA LYS A 325 -19.66 -10.15 -3.60
C LYS A 325 -19.24 -11.05 -2.42
N ARG A 326 -20.12 -11.26 -1.46
CA ARG A 326 -19.94 -12.17 -0.31
C ARG A 326 -20.88 -13.38 -0.36
N ALA A 327 -21.66 -13.55 -1.42
CA ALA A 327 -22.59 -14.65 -1.56
C ALA A 327 -21.83 -15.99 -1.71
N PRO A 328 -22.08 -16.99 -0.85
CA PRO A 328 -21.39 -18.27 -0.91
C PRO A 328 -21.75 -19.03 -2.18
N GLY A 329 -20.75 -19.54 -2.90
CA GLY A 329 -20.92 -20.26 -4.18
C GLY A 329 -20.80 -19.40 -5.43
N PHE A 330 -20.58 -18.09 -5.29
CA PHE A 330 -20.28 -17.17 -6.39
C PHE A 330 -18.79 -16.80 -6.45
N LYS A 331 -18.18 -16.88 -7.64
CA LYS A 331 -16.79 -16.43 -7.88
C LYS A 331 -16.77 -15.06 -8.55
N LEU A 332 -16.13 -14.09 -7.90
CA LEU A 332 -15.87 -12.78 -8.50
C LEU A 332 -14.71 -12.84 -9.51
N ILE A 333 -14.93 -12.26 -10.69
CA ILE A 333 -13.96 -12.07 -11.77
C ILE A 333 -13.95 -10.57 -12.10
N GLU A 334 -12.79 -9.94 -12.03
CA GLU A 334 -12.61 -8.54 -12.44
C GLU A 334 -12.07 -8.48 -13.87
N LEU A 335 -12.80 -7.81 -14.76
CA LEU A 335 -12.38 -7.55 -16.13
C LEU A 335 -11.38 -6.40 -16.20
N ASN A 336 -10.25 -6.69 -16.84
CA ASN A 336 -9.19 -5.76 -17.20
C ASN A 336 -8.82 -5.95 -18.68
N HIS A 337 -7.89 -5.16 -19.21
CA HIS A 337 -7.53 -5.23 -20.63
C HIS A 337 -6.77 -6.51 -21.03
N SER A 338 -6.16 -7.24 -20.09
CA SER A 338 -5.43 -8.48 -20.40
C SER A 338 -6.30 -9.73 -20.35
N ASN A 339 -7.43 -9.71 -19.63
CA ASN A 339 -8.31 -10.88 -19.49
C ASN A 339 -9.65 -10.77 -20.21
N ARG A 340 -10.13 -9.56 -20.58
CA ARG A 340 -11.48 -9.36 -21.12
C ARG A 340 -11.84 -10.20 -22.34
N ASP A 341 -10.87 -10.47 -23.21
CA ASP A 341 -11.10 -11.15 -24.49
C ASP A 341 -11.14 -12.69 -24.32
N GLY A 342 -10.47 -13.23 -23.29
CA GLY A 342 -10.51 -14.66 -22.92
C GLY A 342 -11.42 -14.99 -21.73
N ALA A 343 -12.01 -13.98 -21.09
CA ALA A 343 -12.92 -14.17 -19.95
C ALA A 343 -14.20 -14.97 -20.31
N PRO A 344 -14.89 -14.75 -21.45
CA PRO A 344 -16.14 -15.45 -21.75
C PRO A 344 -16.02 -16.98 -21.78
N ASP A 345 -15.00 -17.53 -22.44
CA ASP A 345 -14.75 -18.97 -22.48
C ASP A 345 -14.44 -19.55 -21.10
N ASN A 346 -13.68 -18.81 -20.28
CA ASN A 346 -13.32 -19.20 -18.92
C ASN A 346 -14.51 -19.13 -17.95
N ILE A 347 -15.43 -18.17 -18.15
CA ILE A 347 -16.71 -18.06 -17.42
C ILE A 347 -17.59 -19.25 -17.77
N LEU A 348 -17.78 -19.53 -19.05
CA LEU A 348 -18.62 -20.64 -19.51
C LEU A 348 -18.07 -22.00 -19.05
N ALA A 349 -16.75 -22.19 -19.11
CA ALA A 349 -16.06 -23.37 -18.58
C ALA A 349 -16.06 -23.46 -17.04
N LYS A 350 -16.67 -22.53 -16.31
CA LYS A 350 -17.01 -22.67 -14.87
C LYS A 350 -18.49 -22.98 -14.68
N LEU A 351 -19.37 -22.29 -15.41
CA LEU A 351 -20.82 -22.47 -15.35
C LEU A 351 -21.25 -23.90 -15.73
N LEU A 352 -20.54 -24.58 -16.63
CA LEU A 352 -20.90 -25.91 -17.16
C LEU A 352 -20.19 -27.11 -16.50
N ARG A 353 -19.56 -26.96 -15.32
CA ARG A 353 -18.85 -28.09 -14.67
C ARG A 353 -19.80 -29.01 -13.88
N SER A 354 -20.38 -29.98 -14.57
CA SER A 354 -21.02 -31.16 -13.97
C SER A 354 -19.97 -32.22 -13.61
N GLY A 355 -20.22 -32.98 -12.54
CA GLY A 355 -19.20 -33.84 -11.92
C GLY A 355 -18.79 -35.08 -12.71
N SER A 356 -17.49 -35.25 -12.94
CA SER A 356 -16.84 -36.53 -13.21
C SER A 356 -15.60 -36.69 -12.30
N GLY A 357 -15.22 -37.94 -12.01
CA GLY A 357 -14.31 -38.30 -10.90
C GLY A 357 -12.84 -37.88 -11.04
N PRO A 358 -12.02 -38.14 -10.02
CA PRO A 358 -10.66 -37.62 -9.92
C PRO A 358 -9.70 -38.21 -10.96
N ALA A 359 -8.91 -37.35 -11.60
CA ALA A 359 -7.88 -37.77 -12.54
C ALA A 359 -6.79 -38.62 -11.85
N GLN A 360 -6.57 -39.83 -12.34
CA GLN A 360 -5.38 -40.62 -12.02
C GLN A 360 -4.12 -39.92 -12.55
N LYS A 361 -3.02 -40.07 -11.80
CA LYS A 361 -1.68 -39.82 -12.35
C LYS A 361 -1.37 -40.87 -13.42
N ALA A 362 -0.87 -40.44 -14.57
CA ALA A 362 -0.14 -41.31 -15.49
C ALA A 362 1.15 -40.60 -15.94
N SER A 363 2.23 -41.37 -15.98
CA SER A 363 3.58 -40.93 -16.35
C SER A 363 3.77 -40.82 -17.87
N ALA A 364 4.84 -40.13 -18.28
CA ALA A 364 5.22 -40.01 -19.68
C ALA A 364 5.78 -41.32 -20.27
N SER A 365 5.42 -41.63 -21.52
CA SER A 365 6.33 -42.26 -22.50
C SER A 365 5.74 -42.36 -23.93
N SER A 366 6.42 -41.70 -24.88
CA SER A 366 6.91 -42.26 -26.16
C SER A 366 5.98 -42.70 -27.33
N VAL A 367 6.32 -42.18 -28.53
CA VAL A 367 6.14 -42.70 -29.91
C VAL A 367 4.73 -42.79 -30.54
N GLY A 368 4.58 -42.25 -31.76
CA GLY A 368 3.61 -42.78 -32.74
C GLY A 368 3.04 -41.76 -33.75
N LYS A 369 3.19 -42.04 -35.06
CA LYS A 369 2.46 -41.42 -36.19
C LYS A 369 0.92 -41.64 -36.02
N GLU A 370 -0.01 -40.94 -36.67
CA GLU A 370 -0.08 -40.63 -38.11
C GLU A 370 -1.15 -39.53 -38.45
N GLN A 371 -1.36 -39.26 -39.76
CA GLN A 371 -2.28 -38.24 -40.32
C GLN A 371 -3.77 -38.70 -40.18
N ALA A 372 -4.84 -37.90 -40.40
CA ALA A 372 -5.06 -36.81 -41.35
C ALA A 372 -6.18 -35.80 -40.93
N ALA A 373 -6.51 -34.85 -41.81
CA ALA A 373 -7.21 -33.60 -41.49
C ALA A 373 -8.72 -33.55 -41.84
N VAL A 374 -9.45 -32.63 -41.18
CA VAL A 374 -10.53 -31.83 -41.82
C VAL A 374 -10.41 -30.37 -41.38
N THR A 375 -10.36 -29.46 -42.35
CA THR A 375 -10.22 -28.01 -42.14
C THR A 375 -11.55 -27.27 -42.18
N VAL A 376 -11.73 -26.27 -41.29
CA VAL A 376 -12.65 -25.14 -41.51
C VAL A 376 -11.92 -23.84 -41.15
N ARG A 377 -11.93 -22.85 -42.07
CA ARG A 377 -11.31 -21.53 -41.91
C ARG A 377 -12.35 -20.44 -41.60
N PRO A 378 -12.06 -19.47 -40.70
CA PRO A 378 -12.68 -18.15 -40.69
C PRO A 378 -11.93 -17.14 -41.61
N PRO A 379 -12.55 -16.01 -41.99
CA PRO A 379 -12.12 -15.20 -43.13
C PRO A 379 -11.11 -14.09 -42.84
N SER A 380 -10.50 -13.57 -43.92
CA SER A 380 -9.39 -12.62 -43.92
C SER A 380 -9.77 -11.16 -44.19
N ARG A 381 -9.52 -10.28 -43.22
CA ARG A 381 -9.01 -8.89 -43.36
C ARG A 381 -8.03 -8.74 -42.19
N TRP A 382 -6.77 -8.31 -42.34
CA TRP A 382 -6.21 -7.24 -43.16
C TRP A 382 -4.85 -7.66 -43.75
N ARG A 383 -4.48 -7.19 -44.96
CA ARG A 383 -3.11 -7.31 -45.49
C ARG A 383 -2.39 -5.96 -45.37
N ALA A 384 -1.18 -5.95 -44.81
CA ALA A 384 -0.22 -4.87 -45.06
C ALA A 384 0.49 -5.13 -46.40
N ARG A 385 0.80 -4.06 -47.15
CA ARG A 385 1.68 -4.12 -48.33
C ARG A 385 3.13 -3.87 -47.90
N PRO A 386 4.13 -4.57 -48.47
CA PRO A 386 5.53 -4.21 -48.33
C PRO A 386 5.93 -3.13 -49.35
N THR A 387 6.94 -2.31 -49.01
CA THR A 387 7.68 -1.46 -49.96
C THR A 387 9.17 -1.49 -49.64
N THR A 388 9.94 -2.00 -50.59
CA THR A 388 11.39 -1.84 -50.80
C THR A 388 11.58 -0.76 -51.89
N ALA A 389 12.73 -0.08 -52.09
CA ALA A 389 14.02 0.01 -51.39
C ALA A 389 14.68 1.38 -51.70
N GLY A 390 15.80 1.71 -51.05
CA GLY A 390 16.61 2.90 -51.38
C GLY A 390 17.96 2.93 -50.62
N GLN A 391 19.03 2.54 -51.29
CA GLN A 391 20.46 2.63 -50.88
C GLN A 391 20.95 4.11 -51.00
N SER A 392 22.06 4.63 -50.44
CA SER A 392 23.29 4.15 -49.76
C SER A 392 23.97 5.42 -49.11
N PRO A 393 25.27 5.47 -48.73
CA PRO A 393 26.04 4.68 -47.74
C PRO A 393 26.88 5.55 -46.75
N THR A 394 27.30 5.03 -45.57
CA THR A 394 28.68 5.27 -45.04
C THR A 394 29.03 4.44 -43.79
N GLN A 395 30.19 3.77 -43.90
CA GLN A 395 31.18 3.36 -42.89
C GLN A 395 30.79 2.67 -41.58
N GLU A 396 31.30 1.45 -41.45
CA GLU A 396 31.23 0.57 -40.29
C GLU A 396 32.25 0.97 -39.20
N VAL A 397 31.84 0.83 -37.94
CA VAL A 397 32.75 0.61 -36.81
C VAL A 397 32.32 -0.69 -36.16
N GLN A 398 33.26 -1.64 -36.02
CA GLN A 398 32.99 -3.00 -35.58
C GLN A 398 32.36 -3.01 -34.18
N ARG A 399 31.32 -3.83 -34.02
CA ARG A 399 30.76 -4.21 -32.71
C ARG A 399 31.04 -5.70 -32.50
N ASP A 400 31.79 -6.03 -31.47
CA ASP A 400 31.91 -7.42 -31.02
C ASP A 400 30.59 -7.88 -30.38
N GLU A 401 30.21 -9.13 -30.64
CA GLU A 401 28.99 -9.73 -30.11
C GLU A 401 29.11 -10.02 -28.59
N PRO A 402 28.07 -9.74 -27.78
CA PRO A 402 28.02 -10.19 -26.40
C PRO A 402 27.74 -11.70 -26.34
N ALA A 403 28.69 -12.46 -25.79
CA ALA A 403 28.58 -13.91 -25.62
C ALA A 403 27.36 -14.32 -24.77
N GLN A 404 26.75 -15.44 -25.13
CA GLN A 404 25.51 -15.96 -24.55
C GLN A 404 25.67 -16.39 -23.07
N HIS A 405 24.63 -16.15 -22.28
CA HIS A 405 24.56 -16.56 -20.88
C HIS A 405 24.56 -18.10 -20.70
N PRO A 406 25.43 -18.67 -19.85
CA PRO A 406 25.22 -19.98 -19.25
C PRO A 406 24.41 -19.81 -17.95
N SER A 407 23.14 -20.21 -17.97
CA SER A 407 22.26 -20.24 -16.79
C SER A 407 22.48 -21.50 -15.94
N ASP A 408 22.46 -21.33 -14.62
CA ASP A 408 22.07 -22.32 -13.61
C ASP A 408 22.54 -23.78 -13.78
N ARG A 409 23.79 -24.05 -13.37
CA ARG A 409 24.20 -25.32 -12.70
C ARG A 409 25.63 -25.25 -12.13
N ILE A 410 25.82 -24.57 -11.00
CA ILE A 410 26.95 -24.83 -10.09
C ILE A 410 26.43 -24.89 -8.65
N SER A 411 25.91 -26.07 -8.30
CA SER A 411 25.77 -26.55 -6.93
C SER A 411 26.11 -28.03 -6.95
N GLU A 412 26.84 -28.52 -5.93
CA GLU A 412 27.35 -29.91 -5.83
C GLU A 412 28.66 -30.22 -6.61
N SER A 413 29.69 -29.36 -6.48
CA SER A 413 31.10 -29.82 -6.50
C SER A 413 32.05 -28.78 -5.87
N ALA A 414 31.95 -28.61 -4.54
CA ALA A 414 32.83 -27.73 -3.75
C ALA A 414 33.21 -28.37 -2.41
N ALA A 415 33.32 -29.70 -2.37
CA ALA A 415 33.48 -30.49 -1.15
C ALA A 415 34.66 -31.49 -1.24
N ALA A 416 35.82 -31.06 -1.78
CA ALA A 416 37.07 -31.83 -1.74
C ALA A 416 38.33 -30.99 -2.06
N ALA A 417 38.71 -30.06 -1.16
CA ALA A 417 40.04 -29.40 -1.01
C ALA A 417 39.82 -28.15 -0.11
N THR A 418 40.61 -27.82 0.92
CA THR A 418 41.89 -28.37 1.42
C THR A 418 41.88 -28.30 2.95
N SER A 419 42.59 -29.20 3.64
CA SER A 419 42.71 -29.20 5.11
C SER A 419 43.82 -28.28 5.64
N ALA A 420 43.74 -27.97 6.94
CA ALA A 420 44.77 -27.36 7.78
C ALA A 420 45.12 -25.87 7.56
N GLY A 421 44.21 -24.98 8.00
CA GLY A 421 44.50 -23.57 8.29
C GLY A 421 43.26 -22.89 8.88
N GLY A 422 43.39 -22.20 10.02
CA GLY A 422 42.29 -21.48 10.68
C GLY A 422 41.89 -20.21 9.94
N GLY A 423 41.38 -20.35 8.71
CA GLY A 423 41.17 -19.24 7.78
C GLY A 423 40.21 -18.18 8.30
N SER A 424 40.69 -16.93 8.37
CA SER A 424 39.90 -15.77 8.77
C SER A 424 38.70 -15.56 7.83
N VAL A 425 37.69 -14.84 8.31
CA VAL A 425 36.53 -14.41 7.52
C VAL A 425 36.53 -12.89 7.44
N VAL A 426 36.54 -12.37 6.23
CA VAL A 426 36.43 -10.93 5.97
C VAL A 426 34.96 -10.60 5.68
N VAL A 427 34.42 -9.57 6.34
CA VAL A 427 33.10 -9.01 6.03
C VAL A 427 33.31 -7.62 5.44
N TRP A 428 32.96 -7.48 4.16
CA TRP A 428 32.96 -6.22 3.45
C TRP A 428 31.62 -5.51 3.66
N LEU A 429 31.65 -4.44 4.45
CA LEU A 429 30.53 -3.55 4.70
C LEU A 429 30.54 -2.40 3.68
N ARG A 430 29.36 -1.99 3.23
CA ARG A 430 29.14 -0.81 2.36
C ARG A 430 28.08 0.10 2.97
N ASN A 431 26.82 -0.30 2.82
CA ASN A 431 25.63 0.42 3.26
C ASN A 431 24.95 -0.34 4.43
N GLU A 432 25.78 -0.91 5.31
CA GLU A 432 25.41 -1.77 6.42
C GLU A 432 26.13 -1.31 7.71
N LEU A 433 26.20 0.01 7.93
CA LEU A 433 27.04 0.62 8.97
C LEU A 433 26.43 0.51 10.39
N ARG A 434 26.18 -0.73 10.84
CA ARG A 434 25.60 -1.07 12.16
C ARG A 434 26.05 -2.45 12.65
N LEU A 435 25.94 -2.69 13.95
CA LEU A 435 26.19 -3.98 14.59
C LEU A 435 24.90 -4.72 15.00
N ALA A 436 23.85 -4.02 15.40
CA ALA A 436 22.55 -4.63 15.71
C ALA A 436 21.79 -5.01 14.43
N ASP A 437 21.06 -6.12 14.50
CA ASP A 437 20.21 -6.64 13.42
C ASP A 437 20.91 -6.62 12.05
N ASN A 438 22.14 -7.15 12.02
CA ASN A 438 23.00 -7.22 10.84
C ASN A 438 23.25 -8.70 10.46
N PRO A 439 22.41 -9.30 9.60
CA PRO A 439 22.56 -10.70 9.20
C PRO A 439 23.91 -11.03 8.54
N LEU A 440 24.54 -10.06 7.84
CA LEU A 440 25.85 -10.23 7.23
C LEU A 440 26.94 -10.42 8.30
N LEU A 441 26.94 -9.58 9.34
CA LEU A 441 27.82 -9.74 10.50
C LEU A 441 27.55 -11.06 11.24
N MET A 442 26.28 -11.41 11.44
CA MET A 442 25.90 -12.68 12.10
C MET A 442 26.35 -13.91 11.30
N ARG A 443 26.35 -13.86 9.97
CA ARG A 443 26.91 -14.90 9.09
C ARG A 443 28.42 -15.03 9.25
N GLY A 444 29.15 -13.91 9.29
CA GLY A 444 30.60 -13.91 9.57
C GLY A 444 30.94 -14.50 10.93
N LEU A 445 30.23 -14.08 11.97
CA LEU A 445 30.36 -14.62 13.33
C LEU A 445 30.05 -16.12 13.41
N GLN A 446 29.04 -16.59 12.66
CA GLN A 446 28.71 -18.01 12.59
C GLN A 446 29.88 -18.82 12.00
N LEU A 447 30.44 -18.39 10.86
CA LEU A 447 31.58 -19.05 10.24
C LEU A 447 32.83 -19.07 11.14
N CYS A 448 33.07 -18.02 11.93
CA CYS A 448 34.15 -18.02 12.93
C CYS A 448 33.91 -19.00 14.08
N ARG A 449 32.65 -19.26 14.47
CA ARG A 449 32.32 -20.29 15.47
C ARG A 449 32.46 -21.71 14.93
N ASP A 450 32.12 -21.91 13.65
CA ASP A 450 32.19 -23.21 12.99
C ASP A 450 33.64 -23.61 12.60
N ARG A 451 34.59 -22.68 12.67
CA ARG A 451 36.01 -22.86 12.29
C ARG A 451 36.93 -22.46 13.45
N PRO A 452 37.36 -23.41 14.31
CA PRO A 452 38.27 -23.11 15.42
C PRO A 452 39.53 -22.36 14.95
N GLY A 453 39.81 -21.21 15.57
CA GLY A 453 40.94 -20.34 15.24
C GLY A 453 40.66 -19.29 14.16
N ALA A 454 39.53 -19.34 13.45
CA ALA A 454 39.18 -18.32 12.46
C ALA A 454 38.87 -16.96 13.11
N LYS A 455 39.57 -15.92 12.66
CA LYS A 455 39.34 -14.52 13.10
C LYS A 455 38.34 -13.80 12.21
N LEU A 456 37.69 -12.79 12.75
CA LEU A 456 36.79 -11.90 12.01
C LEU A 456 37.53 -10.61 11.63
N VAL A 457 37.40 -10.18 10.39
CA VAL A 457 37.91 -8.90 9.90
C VAL A 457 36.74 -8.12 9.30
N LEU A 458 36.49 -6.91 9.79
CA LEU A 458 35.50 -6.01 9.21
C LEU A 458 36.23 -4.99 8.32
N ALA A 459 35.75 -4.78 7.10
CA ALA A 459 36.36 -3.86 6.14
C ALA A 459 35.32 -2.98 5.43
N VAL A 460 35.65 -1.70 5.25
CA VAL A 460 34.98 -0.74 4.38
C VAL A 460 36.01 -0.21 3.38
N CYS A 461 35.63 -0.15 2.11
CA CYS A 461 36.45 0.45 1.05
C CYS A 461 35.71 1.67 0.51
N LEU A 462 36.30 2.86 0.66
CA LEU A 462 35.83 4.12 0.12
C LEU A 462 36.55 4.36 -1.20
N ASP A 463 35.97 3.81 -2.26
CA ASP A 463 36.49 3.89 -3.62
C ASP A 463 36.71 5.36 -4.05
N PRO A 464 37.94 5.79 -4.37
CA PRO A 464 38.21 7.17 -4.80
C PRO A 464 37.41 7.60 -6.05
N ARG A 465 36.99 6.64 -6.88
CA ARG A 465 36.16 6.87 -8.07
C ARG A 465 34.73 7.32 -7.72
N GLU A 466 34.26 6.99 -6.51
CA GLU A 466 32.91 7.24 -6.00
C GLU A 466 32.89 8.30 -4.89
N PHE A 467 33.82 8.23 -3.93
CA PHE A 467 33.85 9.07 -2.72
C PHE A 467 34.85 10.22 -2.79
N GLY A 468 35.84 10.15 -3.69
CA GLY A 468 36.93 11.12 -3.82
C GLY A 468 36.48 12.55 -4.16
N PRO A 469 37.33 13.56 -3.96
CA PRO A 469 37.00 14.96 -4.23
C PRO A 469 36.71 15.22 -5.71
N ASP A 470 37.32 14.44 -6.60
CA ASP A 470 37.16 14.52 -8.06
C ASP A 470 36.14 13.54 -8.63
N ALA A 471 35.50 12.72 -7.79
CA ALA A 471 34.44 11.82 -8.23
C ALA A 471 33.23 12.62 -8.76
N ARG A 472 32.80 12.32 -9.97
CA ARG A 472 31.65 12.98 -10.64
C ARG A 472 30.60 11.97 -11.06
N THR A 473 29.36 12.42 -11.05
CA THR A 473 28.23 11.72 -11.67
C THR A 473 28.29 11.85 -13.20
N ALA A 474 27.43 11.12 -13.92
CA ALA A 474 27.37 11.14 -15.38
C ALA A 474 26.99 12.53 -15.96
N PHE A 475 26.38 13.42 -15.16
CA PHE A 475 26.04 14.78 -15.58
C PHE A 475 26.97 15.84 -14.96
N GLY A 476 28.09 15.42 -14.35
CA GLY A 476 29.15 16.32 -13.87
C GLY A 476 28.97 16.89 -12.46
N SER A 477 27.94 16.47 -11.72
CA SER A 477 27.78 16.82 -10.31
C SER A 477 28.80 16.07 -9.43
N PRO A 478 29.15 16.55 -8.23
CA PRO A 478 29.95 15.77 -7.28
C PRO A 478 29.23 14.45 -6.91
N LYS A 479 29.92 13.32 -7.05
CA LYS A 479 29.33 11.98 -6.83
C LYS A 479 28.85 11.76 -5.40
N VAL A 480 29.53 12.37 -4.43
CA VAL A 480 29.09 12.50 -3.04
C VAL A 480 29.21 13.96 -2.62
N GLY A 481 28.07 14.61 -2.37
CA GLY A 481 28.02 15.97 -1.83
C GLY A 481 28.33 16.04 -0.33
N GLU A 482 28.54 17.26 0.14
CA GLU A 482 29.06 17.57 1.48
C GLU A 482 28.25 16.92 2.63
N ALA A 483 26.93 17.15 2.67
CA ALA A 483 26.09 16.62 3.73
C ALA A 483 26.13 15.08 3.81
N ARG A 484 26.17 14.38 2.67
CA ARG A 484 26.30 12.91 2.66
C ARG A 484 27.70 12.46 3.04
N ARG A 485 28.76 13.13 2.56
CA ARG A 485 30.16 12.83 2.94
C ARG A 485 30.33 12.92 4.46
N ARG A 486 29.91 14.03 5.07
CA ARG A 486 29.95 14.21 6.54
C ARG A 486 29.17 13.10 7.26
N PHE A 487 27.96 12.79 6.82
CA PHE A 487 27.13 11.73 7.44
C PHE A 487 27.78 10.33 7.35
N ILE A 488 28.45 10.02 6.24
CA ILE A 488 29.22 8.77 6.07
C ILE A 488 30.40 8.74 7.04
N GLU A 489 31.22 9.79 7.08
CA GLU A 489 32.40 9.90 7.95
C GLU A 489 32.02 9.78 9.44
N GLU A 490 30.96 10.47 9.88
CA GLU A 490 30.41 10.34 11.24
C GLU A 490 29.91 8.91 11.54
N SER A 491 29.26 8.27 10.57
CA SER A 491 28.79 6.87 10.70
C SER A 491 29.93 5.87 10.79
N LEU A 492 31.00 6.07 10.03
CA LEU A 492 32.19 5.22 10.07
C LEU A 492 32.97 5.42 11.38
N ALA A 493 33.15 6.64 11.86
CA ALA A 493 33.83 6.92 13.12
C ALA A 493 33.07 6.32 14.33
N GLU A 494 31.73 6.38 14.33
CA GLU A 494 30.91 5.72 15.36
C GLU A 494 31.03 4.20 15.26
N LEU A 495 30.94 3.62 14.06
CA LEU A 495 31.09 2.17 13.87
C LEU A 495 32.48 1.67 14.26
N GLN A 496 33.56 2.37 13.88
CA GLN A 496 34.93 2.08 14.32
C GLN A 496 34.99 2.06 15.86
N THR A 497 34.45 3.09 16.52
CA THR A 497 34.40 3.18 17.99
C THR A 497 33.60 2.02 18.60
N SER A 498 32.44 1.70 18.03
CA SER A 498 31.55 0.63 18.48
C SER A 498 32.15 -0.76 18.29
N VAL A 499 32.94 -0.98 17.24
CA VAL A 499 33.70 -2.22 16.99
C VAL A 499 34.89 -2.34 17.95
N SER A 500 35.68 -1.26 18.12
CA SER A 500 36.84 -1.22 19.03
C SER A 500 36.45 -1.50 20.48
N ARG A 501 35.36 -0.91 20.98
CA ARG A 501 34.81 -1.17 22.33
C ARG A 501 34.39 -2.64 22.56
N ARG A 502 34.21 -3.41 21.49
CA ARG A 502 33.82 -4.83 21.52
C ARG A 502 34.98 -5.80 21.29
N GLY A 503 36.22 -5.29 21.19
CA GLY A 503 37.44 -6.10 21.11
C GLY A 503 37.87 -6.49 19.70
N SER A 504 37.39 -5.80 18.67
CA SER A 504 37.79 -6.02 17.27
C SER A 504 38.14 -4.70 16.57
N LYS A 505 38.42 -4.71 15.27
CA LYS A 505 38.80 -3.51 14.50
C LYS A 505 38.04 -3.45 13.17
N LEU A 506 37.62 -2.25 12.79
CA LEU A 506 37.08 -1.94 11.46
C LEU A 506 38.18 -1.29 10.61
N LEU A 507 38.56 -1.96 9.54
CA LEU A 507 39.47 -1.42 8.53
C LEU A 507 38.69 -0.48 7.61
N VAL A 508 39.16 0.75 7.44
CA VAL A 508 38.61 1.71 6.47
C VAL A 508 39.72 2.05 5.48
N CYS A 509 39.50 1.80 4.20
CA CYS A 509 40.51 1.98 3.15
C CYS A 509 39.99 2.96 2.09
N ASP A 510 40.70 4.07 1.86
CA ASP A 510 40.43 5.01 0.75
C ASP A 510 41.05 4.46 -0.56
N ALA A 511 40.54 3.31 -1.02
CA ALA A 511 41.03 2.59 -2.18
C ALA A 511 39.89 1.82 -2.87
N ALA A 512 40.10 1.43 -4.13
CA ALA A 512 39.14 0.58 -4.84
C ALA A 512 39.01 -0.78 -4.13
N PRO A 513 37.79 -1.34 -3.98
CA PRO A 513 37.60 -2.59 -3.26
C PRO A 513 38.31 -3.77 -3.93
N GLU A 514 38.46 -3.76 -5.25
CA GLU A 514 39.24 -4.77 -5.99
C GLU A 514 40.76 -4.69 -5.78
N GLU A 515 41.27 -3.63 -5.14
CA GLU A 515 42.68 -3.46 -4.77
C GLU A 515 42.89 -3.76 -3.28
N ALA A 516 42.03 -3.24 -2.41
CA ALA A 516 42.17 -3.37 -0.96
C ALA A 516 41.77 -4.76 -0.43
N LEU A 517 40.66 -5.34 -0.90
CA LEU A 517 40.14 -6.60 -0.38
C LEU A 517 41.06 -7.82 -0.63
N PRO A 518 41.74 -7.96 -1.79
CA PRO A 518 42.76 -8.99 -1.99
C PRO A 518 43.92 -8.90 -0.98
N VAL A 519 44.41 -7.70 -0.69
CA VAL A 519 45.51 -7.49 0.28
C VAL A 519 45.04 -7.81 1.70
N ILE A 520 43.82 -7.39 2.09
CA ILE A 520 43.22 -7.76 3.37
C ILE A 520 43.07 -9.27 3.50
N ALA A 521 42.55 -9.95 2.48
CA ALA A 521 42.33 -11.39 2.47
C ALA A 521 43.64 -12.17 2.58
N SER A 522 44.67 -11.79 1.81
CA SER A 522 46.01 -12.37 1.91
C SER A 522 46.61 -12.13 3.30
N GLY A 523 46.59 -10.88 3.77
CA GLY A 523 47.19 -10.47 5.03
C GLY A 523 46.59 -11.09 6.29
N CYS A 524 45.36 -11.64 6.22
CA CYS A 524 44.71 -12.38 7.32
C CYS A 524 44.48 -13.88 7.04
N GLY A 525 44.94 -14.41 5.89
CA GLY A 525 44.72 -15.80 5.50
C GLY A 525 43.26 -16.18 5.25
N ALA A 526 42.44 -15.24 4.75
CA ALA A 526 41.04 -15.49 4.41
C ALA A 526 40.89 -15.97 2.96
N SER A 527 40.23 -17.12 2.77
CA SER A 527 39.79 -17.62 1.46
C SER A 527 38.38 -17.17 1.07
N LEU A 528 37.69 -16.43 1.96
CA LEU A 528 36.29 -16.04 1.82
C LEU A 528 36.04 -14.62 2.33
N ILE A 529 35.47 -13.79 1.45
CA ILE A 529 34.87 -12.50 1.79
C ILE A 529 33.35 -12.60 1.69
N LEU A 530 32.65 -12.09 2.70
CA LEU A 530 31.20 -11.94 2.72
C LEU A 530 30.81 -10.49 2.38
N ALA A 531 29.79 -10.30 1.55
CA ALA A 531 29.16 -8.99 1.31
C ALA A 531 27.66 -9.14 1.00
N THR A 532 26.88 -8.06 1.13
CA THR A 532 25.46 -8.03 0.69
C THR A 532 25.37 -7.85 -0.82
N ARG A 533 24.62 -8.70 -1.53
CA ARG A 533 24.37 -8.54 -2.98
C ARG A 533 23.70 -7.20 -3.30
N GLN A 534 24.23 -6.46 -4.26
CA GLN A 534 23.63 -5.20 -4.73
C GLN A 534 22.74 -5.39 -5.96
N SER A 535 21.76 -4.50 -6.14
CA SER A 535 20.82 -4.51 -7.27
C SER A 535 21.27 -3.67 -8.47
N CYS A 536 21.95 -2.55 -8.22
CA CYS A 536 22.26 -1.55 -9.25
C CYS A 536 23.53 -1.87 -10.08
N PRO A 537 23.63 -1.39 -11.33
CA PRO A 537 24.68 -1.81 -12.28
C PRO A 537 26.12 -1.43 -11.88
N ALA A 538 26.33 -0.25 -11.27
CA ALA A 538 27.65 0.21 -10.88
C ALA A 538 28.23 -0.67 -9.76
N GLU A 539 27.42 -0.96 -8.75
CA GLU A 539 27.75 -1.78 -7.60
C GLU A 539 27.95 -3.25 -7.99
N LYS A 540 27.10 -3.79 -8.88
CA LYS A 540 27.31 -5.12 -9.50
C LYS A 540 28.62 -5.18 -10.30
N THR A 541 29.00 -4.09 -10.97
CA THR A 541 30.27 -4.00 -11.69
C THR A 541 31.45 -4.03 -10.72
N ALA A 542 31.37 -3.33 -9.59
CA ALA A 542 32.36 -3.39 -8.52
C ALA A 542 32.46 -4.80 -7.90
N GLU A 543 31.33 -5.45 -7.60
CA GLU A 543 31.29 -6.85 -7.13
C GLU A 543 31.99 -7.80 -8.11
N ALA A 544 31.76 -7.64 -9.42
CA ALA A 544 32.42 -8.46 -10.44
C ALA A 544 33.93 -8.20 -10.55
N ARG A 545 34.40 -6.97 -10.31
CA ARG A 545 35.85 -6.67 -10.24
C ARG A 545 36.49 -7.31 -9.02
N VAL A 546 35.87 -7.17 -7.84
CA VAL A 546 36.32 -7.81 -6.59
C VAL A 546 36.36 -9.33 -6.74
N ALA A 547 35.30 -9.96 -7.27
CA ALA A 547 35.25 -11.40 -7.48
C ALA A 547 36.40 -11.91 -8.36
N ARG A 548 36.72 -11.22 -9.47
CA ARG A 548 37.87 -11.57 -10.32
C ARG A 548 39.21 -11.41 -9.61
N ALA A 549 39.41 -10.30 -8.87
CA ALA A 549 40.65 -10.04 -8.15
C ALA A 549 40.92 -11.10 -7.07
N LEU A 550 39.87 -11.55 -6.37
CA LEU A 550 39.96 -12.62 -5.37
C LEU A 550 40.19 -14.00 -6.00
N GLN A 551 39.50 -14.30 -7.11
CA GLN A 551 39.68 -15.57 -7.82
C GLN A 551 41.13 -15.77 -8.29
N ALA A 552 41.80 -14.69 -8.74
CA ALA A 552 43.20 -14.72 -9.17
C ALA A 552 44.19 -15.13 -8.06
N MET A 553 43.80 -15.04 -6.78
CA MET A 553 44.59 -15.44 -5.61
C MET A 553 43.99 -16.64 -4.85
N GLY A 554 43.02 -17.35 -5.43
CA GLY A 554 42.38 -18.52 -4.81
C GLY A 554 41.39 -18.20 -3.68
N ALA A 555 40.96 -16.94 -3.56
CA ALA A 555 39.92 -16.49 -2.63
C ALA A 555 38.55 -16.32 -3.35
N SER A 556 37.48 -16.14 -2.58
CA SER A 556 36.11 -16.08 -3.10
C SER A 556 35.26 -14.98 -2.45
N LEU A 557 34.23 -14.52 -3.18
CA LEU A 557 33.23 -13.55 -2.71
C LEU A 557 31.85 -14.22 -2.63
N GLU A 558 31.28 -14.33 -1.42
CA GLU A 558 29.94 -14.90 -1.19
C GLU A 558 28.92 -13.78 -0.92
N LEU A 559 28.06 -13.51 -1.92
CA LEU A 559 27.07 -12.44 -1.91
C LEU A 559 25.74 -12.87 -1.26
N GLN A 560 25.49 -12.39 -0.03
CA GLN A 560 24.28 -12.65 0.75
C GLN A 560 23.03 -11.99 0.17
N ASP A 561 21.86 -12.59 0.40
CA ASP A 561 20.54 -12.02 0.10
C ASP A 561 20.31 -10.74 0.93
N PRO A 562 19.91 -9.58 0.35
CA PRO A 562 19.73 -8.33 1.09
C PRO A 562 18.61 -8.36 2.16
N GLY A 563 17.79 -9.42 2.21
CA GLY A 563 16.73 -9.59 3.21
C GLY A 563 17.19 -9.46 4.66
N GLY A 564 16.67 -8.47 5.37
CA GLY A 564 17.05 -8.14 6.75
C GLY A 564 18.38 -7.38 6.88
N ILE A 565 19.17 -7.29 5.81
CA ILE A 565 20.40 -6.49 5.77
C ILE A 565 20.07 -5.09 5.28
N TYR A 566 19.55 -4.99 4.05
CA TYR A 566 19.15 -3.75 3.40
C TYR A 566 17.64 -3.66 3.18
N THR A 567 16.96 -4.78 2.90
CA THR A 567 15.50 -4.86 2.67
C THR A 567 14.74 -5.46 3.86
N LEU A 568 13.43 -5.27 3.91
CA LEU A 568 12.53 -6.01 4.80
C LEU A 568 12.50 -7.48 4.39
N PHE A 569 12.26 -7.75 3.10
CA PHE A 569 12.14 -9.09 2.55
C PHE A 569 13.38 -9.50 1.74
N GLY A 570 13.85 -10.72 1.96
CA GLY A 570 14.77 -11.40 1.05
C GLY A 570 14.05 -12.16 -0.05
N GLN A 571 14.78 -12.59 -1.08
CA GLN A 571 14.20 -13.31 -2.23
C GLN A 571 13.52 -14.61 -1.79
N SER A 572 14.09 -15.32 -0.82
CA SER A 572 13.46 -16.55 -0.30
C SER A 572 12.15 -16.29 0.47
N GLU A 573 11.98 -15.10 1.05
CA GLU A 573 10.76 -14.71 1.78
C GLU A 573 9.68 -14.22 0.82
N LEU A 574 10.04 -13.45 -0.22
CA LEU A 574 9.14 -13.07 -1.30
C LEU A 574 8.56 -14.28 -2.03
N LYS A 575 9.38 -15.29 -2.35
CA LYS A 575 8.88 -16.56 -2.92
C LYS A 575 7.82 -17.22 -2.02
N ARG A 576 7.94 -17.11 -0.69
CA ARG A 576 6.93 -17.62 0.27
C ARG A 576 5.67 -16.74 0.40
N THR A 577 5.70 -15.47 -0.01
CA THR A 577 4.49 -14.63 -0.12
C THR A 577 3.72 -14.88 -1.42
N GLY A 578 4.33 -15.57 -2.39
CA GLY A 578 3.79 -15.73 -3.74
C GLY A 578 4.20 -14.61 -4.69
N VAL A 579 5.12 -13.74 -4.29
CA VAL A 579 5.73 -12.71 -5.14
C VAL A 579 6.83 -13.34 -5.99
N ALA A 580 6.78 -13.11 -7.30
CA ALA A 580 7.86 -13.45 -8.21
C ALA A 580 9.10 -12.58 -7.93
N THR A 581 10.29 -13.06 -8.26
CA THR A 581 11.56 -12.43 -7.86
C THR A 581 12.49 -12.24 -9.05
N ASP A 582 13.62 -11.58 -8.80
CA ASP A 582 14.73 -11.47 -9.74
C ASP A 582 14.24 -10.89 -11.08
N ALA A 583 14.47 -11.57 -12.21
CA ALA A 583 13.99 -11.12 -13.51
C ALA A 583 12.46 -10.99 -13.59
N ASP A 584 11.69 -11.79 -12.85
CA ASP A 584 10.22 -11.83 -12.87
C ASP A 584 9.55 -10.97 -11.79
N PHE A 585 10.31 -10.15 -11.04
CA PHE A 585 9.76 -9.31 -9.99
C PHE A 585 8.65 -8.37 -10.51
N PRO A 586 7.54 -8.14 -9.76
CA PRO A 586 6.44 -7.31 -10.24
C PRO A 586 6.87 -5.88 -10.60
N GLU A 587 6.42 -5.40 -11.76
CA GLU A 587 6.64 -4.03 -12.20
C GLU A 587 5.77 -3.00 -11.45
N GLU A 588 4.70 -3.47 -10.81
CA GLU A 588 3.70 -2.65 -10.15
C GLU A 588 3.76 -2.85 -8.63
N PHE A 589 3.88 -1.75 -7.89
CA PHE A 589 4.02 -1.78 -6.43
C PHE A 589 2.89 -2.53 -5.72
N LEU A 590 1.64 -2.45 -6.21
CA LEU A 590 0.51 -3.11 -5.57
C LEU A 590 0.55 -4.64 -5.71
N ASP A 591 1.17 -5.15 -6.77
CA ASP A 591 1.32 -6.60 -7.02
C ASP A 591 2.40 -7.20 -6.10
N PHE A 592 3.40 -6.40 -5.72
CA PHE A 592 4.33 -6.69 -4.62
C PHE A 592 3.67 -6.54 -3.24
N TYR A 593 3.06 -5.37 -2.97
CA TYR A 593 2.60 -4.98 -1.63
C TYR A 593 1.39 -5.80 -1.14
N GLY A 594 0.46 -6.13 -2.04
CA GLY A 594 -0.75 -6.90 -1.74
C GLY A 594 -0.48 -8.24 -1.03
N PRO A 595 0.41 -9.10 -1.56
CA PRO A 595 0.87 -10.31 -0.89
C PRO A 595 1.89 -10.03 0.23
N ALA A 596 2.89 -9.15 0.02
CA ALA A 596 3.99 -8.95 0.98
C ALA A 596 3.51 -8.46 2.35
N ARG A 597 2.57 -7.50 2.39
CA ARG A 597 2.05 -6.92 3.66
C ARG A 597 1.49 -7.97 4.63
N ASN A 598 0.94 -9.07 4.10
CA ASN A 598 0.29 -10.10 4.92
C ASN A 598 1.31 -10.91 5.74
N ARG A 599 2.59 -10.90 5.35
CA ARG A 599 3.71 -11.50 6.10
C ARG A 599 4.66 -10.47 6.71
N LEU A 600 4.39 -9.16 6.59
CA LEU A 600 5.32 -8.13 7.06
C LEU A 600 5.61 -8.25 8.57
N ARG A 601 4.58 -8.52 9.39
CA ARG A 601 4.77 -8.78 10.83
C ARG A 601 5.60 -10.05 11.09
N GLU A 602 5.33 -11.12 10.35
CA GLU A 602 6.06 -12.40 10.43
C GLU A 602 7.56 -12.22 10.14
N VAL A 603 7.89 -11.45 9.10
CA VAL A 603 9.28 -11.23 8.64
C VAL A 603 10.02 -10.21 9.52
N CYS A 604 9.37 -9.13 9.95
CA CYS A 604 10.04 -8.10 10.73
C CYS A 604 10.27 -8.49 12.20
N GLN A 605 9.44 -9.36 12.78
CA GLN A 605 9.58 -9.80 14.18
C GLN A 605 10.48 -11.03 14.35
N ARG A 606 10.84 -11.73 13.26
CA ARG A 606 11.71 -12.91 13.33
C ARG A 606 13.17 -12.54 13.09
N GLY A 607 14.04 -13.02 13.98
CA GLY A 607 15.49 -13.00 13.77
C GLY A 607 16.18 -11.67 14.05
N LEU A 608 15.50 -10.69 14.66
CA LEU A 608 16.15 -9.46 15.13
C LEU A 608 17.27 -9.81 16.12
N SER A 609 18.51 -9.47 15.79
CA SER A 609 19.65 -9.64 16.70
C SER A 609 19.99 -8.33 17.40
N GLU A 610 20.35 -8.41 18.69
CA GLU A 610 21.05 -7.31 19.36
C GLU A 610 22.49 -7.21 18.85
N ALA A 611 23.12 -6.04 19.02
CA ALA A 611 24.54 -5.88 18.71
C ALA A 611 25.36 -6.85 19.59
N PRO A 612 26.33 -7.61 19.03
CA PRO A 612 27.18 -8.50 19.82
C PRO A 612 27.83 -7.77 20.99
N SER A 613 27.82 -8.36 22.18
CA SER A 613 28.45 -7.78 23.38
C SER A 613 29.98 -7.85 23.33
N ARG A 614 30.52 -8.80 22.56
CA ARG A 614 31.93 -8.92 22.16
C ARG A 614 32.01 -9.37 20.70
N LEU A 615 33.06 -8.95 20.02
CA LEU A 615 33.45 -9.44 18.70
C LEU A 615 34.73 -10.29 18.84
N PRO A 616 35.00 -11.22 17.92
CA PRO A 616 36.30 -11.89 17.85
C PRO A 616 37.43 -10.89 17.67
N GLU A 617 38.58 -11.18 18.28
CA GLU A 617 39.80 -10.39 18.10
C GLU A 617 40.12 -10.26 16.60
N ALA A 618 40.45 -9.04 16.17
CA ALA A 618 40.83 -8.79 14.79
C ALA A 618 42.05 -9.63 14.38
N ALA A 619 42.11 -10.00 13.10
CA ALA A 619 43.34 -10.55 12.54
C ALA A 619 44.40 -9.45 12.48
N LEU A 620 45.63 -9.79 12.90
CA LEU A 620 46.79 -8.97 12.59
C LEU A 620 47.07 -9.12 11.09
N LEU A 621 47.04 -8.01 10.36
CA LEU A 621 47.38 -8.00 8.94
C LEU A 621 48.90 -8.07 8.79
N GLN A 622 49.39 -9.01 8.00
CA GLN A 622 50.81 -9.10 7.64
C GLN A 622 51.26 -7.97 6.70
N THR A 623 50.32 -7.43 5.93
CA THR A 623 50.52 -6.36 4.94
C THR A 623 49.46 -5.28 5.10
N GLN A 624 49.83 -4.01 4.95
CA GLN A 624 48.85 -2.92 4.97
C GLN A 624 48.17 -2.81 3.59
N PRO A 625 46.83 -2.84 3.51
CA PRO A 625 46.12 -2.59 2.26
C PRO A 625 46.26 -1.13 1.81
N PRO A 626 46.16 -0.85 0.50
CA PRO A 626 46.19 0.50 -0.04
C PRO A 626 45.11 1.38 0.60
N GLY A 627 45.46 2.64 0.86
CA GLY A 627 44.55 3.63 1.43
C GLY A 627 44.09 3.36 2.87
N LEU A 628 44.68 2.40 3.60
CA LEU A 628 44.30 2.11 4.99
C LEU A 628 44.42 3.37 5.86
N ARG A 629 43.30 3.79 6.44
CA ARG A 629 43.26 4.89 7.40
C ARG A 629 43.80 4.45 8.76
N ALA A 630 44.47 5.36 9.45
CA ALA A 630 44.74 5.22 10.88
C ALA A 630 43.42 5.26 11.69
N ASP A 631 43.42 4.71 12.90
CA ASP A 631 42.21 4.67 13.73
C ASP A 631 41.76 6.08 14.10
N GLY A 632 40.51 6.43 13.79
CA GLY A 632 39.96 7.77 14.00
C GLY A 632 40.40 8.82 12.96
N ALA A 633 41.18 8.46 11.94
CA ALA A 633 41.49 9.36 10.84
C ALA A 633 40.27 9.54 9.90
N THR A 634 39.90 10.79 9.65
CA THR A 634 38.91 11.17 8.65
C THR A 634 39.60 11.86 7.48
N SER A 635 39.22 11.53 6.25
CA SER A 635 39.79 12.17 5.04
C SER A 635 39.10 13.50 4.70
N TYR A 636 38.40 14.07 5.69
CA TYR A 636 37.67 15.32 5.59
C TYR A 636 38.27 16.37 6.54
N SER A 637 38.71 17.49 5.96
CA SER A 637 39.12 18.68 6.71
C SER A 637 37.90 19.29 7.41
N THR A 638 38.02 19.69 8.68
CA THR A 638 36.93 20.30 9.47
C THR A 638 36.18 21.37 8.65
N PRO A 639 34.83 21.32 8.58
CA PRO A 639 34.11 22.00 7.50
C PRO A 639 34.34 23.52 7.52
N THR A 640 34.69 24.08 6.35
CA THR A 640 34.88 25.53 6.16
C THR A 640 33.58 26.33 6.31
N SER A 641 32.41 25.68 6.21
CA SER A 641 31.13 26.27 6.61
C SER A 641 30.72 25.79 8.00
N LYS A 642 30.48 26.74 8.92
CA LYS A 642 29.76 26.53 10.19
C LYS A 642 28.26 26.29 9.96
N ALA A 643 27.90 25.49 8.97
CA ALA A 643 26.53 25.05 8.78
C ALA A 643 26.25 23.92 9.78
N ASP A 644 25.41 24.21 10.79
CA ASP A 644 24.85 23.20 11.68
C ASP A 644 23.86 22.31 10.91
N LEU A 645 24.41 21.45 10.03
CA LEU A 645 23.65 20.43 9.32
C LEU A 645 22.96 19.54 10.37
N PRO A 646 21.62 19.37 10.31
CA PRO A 646 20.85 18.75 11.38
C PRO A 646 20.91 17.21 11.37
N TRP A 647 21.93 16.64 10.72
CA TRP A 647 22.10 15.20 10.52
C TRP A 647 23.35 14.76 11.27
N GLN A 648 23.21 13.66 12.01
CA GLN A 648 24.31 13.01 12.70
C GLN A 648 24.40 11.56 12.22
N GLY A 649 25.56 11.14 11.75
CA GLY A 649 25.82 9.75 11.35
C GLY A 649 25.77 8.75 12.51
N GLY A 650 25.68 7.47 12.18
CA GLY A 650 25.82 6.35 13.13
C GLY A 650 24.53 5.63 13.52
N GLU A 651 24.72 4.42 14.05
CA GLU A 651 23.71 3.49 14.58
C GLU A 651 23.08 4.02 15.88
N ALA A 652 23.91 4.62 16.75
CA ALA A 652 23.45 5.24 17.99
C ALA A 652 22.49 6.42 17.71
N ALA A 653 22.87 7.31 16.78
CA ALA A 653 22.05 8.43 16.35
C ALA A 653 20.76 7.96 15.67
N ALA A 654 20.83 6.91 14.84
CA ALA A 654 19.65 6.32 14.19
C ALA A 654 18.61 5.81 15.21
N THR A 655 19.09 5.06 16.22
CA THR A 655 18.26 4.52 17.28
C THR A 655 17.65 5.64 18.13
N GLN A 656 18.46 6.63 18.53
CA GLN A 656 17.96 7.80 19.27
C GLN A 656 16.90 8.57 18.47
N ARG A 657 17.08 8.72 17.15
CA ARG A 657 16.11 9.39 16.28
C ARG A 657 14.80 8.60 16.17
N LEU A 658 14.85 7.28 16.03
CA LEU A 658 13.65 6.43 16.04
C LEU A 658 12.91 6.54 17.38
N GLN A 659 13.61 6.37 18.51
CA GLN A 659 12.97 6.41 19.83
C GLN A 659 12.37 7.78 20.16
N SER A 660 13.09 8.87 19.88
CA SER A 660 12.58 10.24 20.13
C SER A 660 11.35 10.55 19.27
N TRP A 661 11.35 10.15 18.00
CA TRP A 661 10.19 10.33 17.11
C TRP A 661 8.97 9.49 17.54
N LEU A 662 9.17 8.25 17.97
CA LEU A 662 8.12 7.40 18.54
C LEU A 662 7.57 7.99 19.85
N ALA A 663 8.44 8.40 20.77
CA ALA A 663 8.08 8.99 22.06
C ALA A 663 7.33 10.32 21.91
N ALA A 664 7.68 11.14 20.92
CA ALA A 664 6.98 12.39 20.59
C ALA A 664 5.63 12.19 19.87
N GLY A 665 5.11 10.96 19.80
CA GLY A 665 3.85 10.62 19.15
C GLY A 665 3.89 10.77 17.61
N GLY A 666 5.08 10.78 17.00
CA GLY A 666 5.26 11.00 15.58
C GLY A 666 4.55 9.95 14.71
N LEU A 667 4.57 8.68 15.16
CA LEU A 667 3.85 7.59 14.51
C LEU A 667 2.32 7.81 14.53
N SER A 668 1.74 8.16 15.69
CA SER A 668 0.29 8.36 15.87
C SER A 668 -0.29 9.53 15.07
N ARG A 669 0.56 10.34 14.41
CA ARG A 669 0.17 11.40 13.47
C ARG A 669 0.75 11.22 12.06
N TYR A 670 1.46 10.13 11.76
CA TYR A 670 2.28 10.01 10.55
C TYR A 670 1.51 10.29 9.25
N LYS A 671 0.42 9.56 8.98
CA LYS A 671 -0.42 9.77 7.78
C LYS A 671 -1.04 11.16 7.65
N THR A 672 -1.22 11.92 8.73
CA THR A 672 -1.70 13.32 8.65
C THR A 672 -0.55 14.32 8.50
N THR A 673 0.69 13.95 8.87
CA THR A 673 1.84 14.86 8.82
C THR A 673 2.84 14.59 7.69
N PHE A 674 2.96 13.39 7.14
CA PHE A 674 4.05 13.00 6.20
C PHE A 674 4.21 13.86 4.93
N ARG A 675 3.21 14.67 4.59
CA ARG A 675 3.20 15.61 3.44
C ARG A 675 3.37 17.07 3.82
N ARG A 676 3.58 17.38 5.10
CA ARG A 676 3.94 18.72 5.55
C ARG A 676 5.32 19.12 5.00
N LEU A 677 5.52 20.42 4.89
CA LEU A 677 6.76 21.05 4.45
C LEU A 677 7.58 21.57 5.65
N LEU A 678 6.93 21.83 6.80
CA LEU A 678 7.58 22.36 8.00
C LEU A 678 7.43 21.45 9.24
N GLY A 679 8.41 21.57 10.13
CA GLY A 679 8.43 20.89 11.44
C GLY A 679 8.86 19.42 11.37
N ASP A 680 8.59 18.67 12.45
CA ASP A 680 8.91 17.25 12.53
C ASP A 680 7.76 16.37 12.01
N PHE A 681 7.69 16.32 10.68
CA PHE A 681 6.56 15.77 9.92
C PHE A 681 6.65 14.28 9.58
N SER A 682 7.84 13.68 9.66
CA SER A 682 8.13 12.28 9.35
C SER A 682 9.20 11.74 10.31
N SER A 683 9.52 10.45 10.25
CA SER A 683 10.60 9.89 11.08
C SER A 683 11.99 10.45 10.74
N ARG A 684 12.19 11.00 9.54
CA ARG A 684 13.50 11.46 9.03
C ARG A 684 14.62 10.40 9.16
N LEU A 685 14.27 9.11 9.13
CA LEU A 685 15.21 8.00 9.23
C LEU A 685 15.85 7.59 7.90
N SER A 686 15.47 8.22 6.79
CA SER A 686 16.00 7.90 5.46
C SER A 686 17.54 7.98 5.33
N PRO A 687 18.29 8.91 5.98
CA PRO A 687 19.76 8.90 5.89
C PRO A 687 20.35 7.64 6.55
N HIS A 688 19.84 7.28 7.73
CA HIS A 688 20.27 6.09 8.46
C HIS A 688 19.84 4.78 7.77
N LEU A 689 18.72 4.77 7.04
CA LEU A 689 18.27 3.63 6.23
C LEU A 689 19.05 3.50 4.90
N ALA A 690 19.55 4.61 4.35
CA ALA A 690 20.39 4.60 3.15
C ALA A 690 21.80 4.03 3.46
N MET A 691 22.42 4.47 4.56
CA MET A 691 23.72 3.93 5.02
C MET A 691 23.62 2.65 5.87
N GLY A 692 22.40 2.16 6.11
CA GLY A 692 22.14 0.96 6.91
C GLY A 692 22.58 1.04 8.37
N CYS A 693 22.73 2.25 8.93
CA CYS A 693 22.91 2.51 10.35
C CYS A 693 21.75 2.01 11.21
N ILE A 694 20.57 1.80 10.61
CA ILE A 694 19.46 1.10 11.25
C ILE A 694 18.82 0.11 10.29
N SER A 695 18.44 -1.07 10.82
CA SER A 695 17.73 -2.09 10.03
C SER A 695 16.30 -1.66 9.72
N PRO A 696 15.79 -1.86 8.49
CA PRO A 696 14.39 -1.66 8.19
C PRO A 696 13.47 -2.62 8.96
N ARG A 697 13.94 -3.83 9.32
CA ARG A 697 13.18 -4.78 10.15
C ARG A 697 13.05 -4.30 11.58
N ARG A 698 14.14 -3.80 12.19
CA ARG A 698 14.11 -3.17 13.52
C ARG A 698 13.11 -2.02 13.55
N VAL A 699 13.18 -1.09 12.59
CA VAL A 699 12.23 0.03 12.45
C VAL A 699 10.78 -0.48 12.34
N ALA A 700 10.52 -1.45 11.46
CA ALA A 700 9.17 -2.00 11.28
C ALA A 700 8.65 -2.71 12.53
N ALA A 701 9.50 -3.49 13.22
CA ALA A 701 9.12 -4.22 14.43
C ALA A 701 8.79 -3.28 15.60
N GLU A 702 9.59 -2.23 15.83
CA GLU A 702 9.33 -1.24 16.87
C GLU A 702 8.03 -0.46 16.60
N VAL A 703 7.83 -0.04 15.34
CA VAL A 703 6.60 0.61 14.89
C VAL A 703 5.38 -0.30 15.10
N MET A 704 5.48 -1.59 14.74
CA MET A 704 4.44 -2.58 15.02
C MET A 704 4.23 -2.88 16.50
N GLY A 705 5.27 -2.76 17.34
CA GLY A 705 5.17 -2.86 18.79
C GLY A 705 4.31 -1.76 19.42
N ARG A 706 4.04 -0.66 18.70
CA ARG A 706 3.14 0.42 19.14
C ARG A 706 1.70 0.26 18.62
N ALA A 707 1.35 -0.87 17.99
CA ALA A 707 0.04 -1.04 17.33
C ALA A 707 -1.18 -0.88 18.25
N GLU A 708 -1.06 -1.19 19.55
CA GLU A 708 -2.16 -1.04 20.51
C GLU A 708 -2.42 0.43 20.91
N SER A 709 -1.39 1.27 20.87
CA SER A 709 -1.42 2.70 21.23
C SER A 709 -1.44 3.64 20.02
N THR A 710 -1.45 3.10 18.80
CA THR A 710 -1.38 3.84 17.54
C THR A 710 -2.59 3.50 16.67
N PRO A 711 -3.37 4.47 16.16
CA PRO A 711 -4.45 4.16 15.23
C PRO A 711 -3.89 3.52 13.95
N ALA A 712 -4.41 2.34 13.58
CA ALA A 712 -3.88 1.49 12.51
C ALA A 712 -3.61 2.24 11.20
N VAL A 713 -4.43 3.24 10.87
CA VAL A 713 -4.29 4.06 9.66
C VAL A 713 -2.93 4.76 9.52
N HIS A 714 -2.23 5.06 10.62
CA HIS A 714 -0.89 5.65 10.59
C HIS A 714 0.20 4.57 10.55
N LEU A 715 -0.01 3.46 11.28
CA LEU A 715 0.86 2.28 11.30
C LEU A 715 0.97 1.64 9.89
N ASP A 716 -0.18 1.35 9.29
CA ASP A 716 -0.30 0.77 7.95
C ASP A 716 0.33 1.68 6.89
N HIS A 717 0.23 3.00 7.07
CA HIS A 717 0.83 3.93 6.12
C HIS A 717 2.34 4.07 6.30
N TYR A 718 2.86 4.05 7.53
CA TYR A 718 4.30 4.06 7.75
C TYR A 718 4.98 2.80 7.19
N THR A 719 4.36 1.63 7.43
CA THR A 719 4.84 0.36 6.90
C THR A 719 4.68 0.26 5.38
N TYR A 720 3.64 0.84 4.79
CA TYR A 720 3.49 1.01 3.34
C TYR A 720 4.65 1.80 2.70
N GLU A 721 5.14 2.86 3.35
CA GLU A 721 6.28 3.64 2.85
C GLU A 721 7.62 2.89 3.01
N LEU A 722 7.80 2.06 4.05
CA LEU A 722 8.95 1.13 4.12
C LEU A 722 8.90 0.08 2.99
N CYS A 723 7.71 -0.44 2.67
CA CYS A 723 7.51 -1.33 1.54
C CYS A 723 7.82 -0.66 0.19
N TRP A 724 7.66 0.67 0.04
CA TRP A 724 8.08 1.38 -1.18
C TRP A 724 9.59 1.33 -1.39
N ARG A 725 10.38 1.50 -0.32
CA ARG A 725 11.84 1.35 -0.37
C ARG A 725 12.23 -0.07 -0.79
N ASP A 726 11.61 -1.10 -0.20
CA ASP A 726 11.84 -2.50 -0.59
C ASP A 726 11.51 -2.76 -2.06
N PHE A 727 10.33 -2.29 -2.50
CA PHE A 727 9.90 -2.42 -3.89
C PHE A 727 10.94 -1.86 -4.85
N PHE A 728 11.49 -0.66 -4.59
CA PHE A 728 12.51 -0.09 -5.47
C PHE A 728 13.80 -0.90 -5.52
N VAL A 729 14.25 -1.48 -4.41
CA VAL A 729 15.47 -2.33 -4.38
C VAL A 729 15.30 -3.58 -5.25
N HIS A 730 14.14 -4.24 -5.17
CA HIS A 730 13.85 -5.43 -5.99
C HIS A 730 13.54 -5.06 -7.45
N ALA A 731 12.78 -3.99 -7.69
CA ALA A 731 12.45 -3.51 -9.03
C ALA A 731 13.69 -3.03 -9.80
N ALA A 732 14.62 -2.33 -9.15
CA ALA A 732 15.93 -2.01 -9.73
C ALA A 732 16.74 -3.26 -10.09
N GLY A 733 16.56 -4.36 -9.34
CA GLY A 733 17.12 -5.68 -9.66
C GLY A 733 16.61 -6.24 -11.00
N ARG A 734 15.31 -6.08 -11.31
CA ARG A 734 14.69 -6.43 -12.60
C ARG A 734 15.04 -5.44 -13.71
N TRP A 735 14.93 -4.14 -13.45
CA TRP A 735 15.11 -3.09 -14.45
C TRP A 735 16.58 -2.93 -14.88
N GLY A 736 17.53 -3.18 -13.97
CA GLY A 736 18.96 -3.13 -14.27
C GLY A 736 19.38 -1.77 -14.87
N GLN A 737 20.06 -1.81 -16.01
CA GLN A 737 20.56 -0.61 -16.68
C GLN A 737 19.45 0.32 -17.18
N SER A 738 18.29 -0.23 -17.58
CA SER A 738 17.17 0.57 -18.12
C SER A 738 16.62 1.60 -17.13
N LEU A 739 16.84 1.42 -15.82
CA LEU A 739 16.49 2.40 -14.80
C LEU A 739 17.25 3.73 -14.95
N PHE A 740 18.43 3.73 -15.56
CA PHE A 740 19.31 4.91 -15.70
C PHE A 740 19.27 5.52 -17.12
N GLU A 741 18.52 4.89 -18.04
CA GLU A 741 18.38 5.32 -19.43
C GLU A 741 17.27 6.36 -19.60
N LEU A 742 17.38 7.22 -20.62
CA LEU A 742 16.44 8.33 -20.86
C LEU A 742 14.97 7.87 -20.96
N HIS A 743 14.76 6.69 -21.55
CA HIS A 743 13.43 6.11 -21.77
C HIS A 743 12.96 5.18 -20.64
N GLY A 744 13.78 4.99 -19.59
CA GLY A 744 13.46 4.19 -18.41
C GLY A 744 13.13 2.71 -18.72
N PRO A 745 12.62 1.98 -17.71
CA PRO A 745 12.24 0.58 -17.87
C PRO A 745 11.11 0.29 -18.87
N LEU A 746 10.30 1.30 -19.24
CA LEU A 746 9.29 1.17 -20.29
C LEU A 746 9.85 1.30 -21.72
N GLY A 747 11.08 1.78 -21.87
CA GLY A 747 11.69 2.08 -23.16
C GLY A 747 10.86 3.06 -24.01
N GLN A 748 11.09 3.03 -25.32
CA GLN A 748 10.34 3.86 -26.28
C GLN A 748 8.83 3.50 -26.36
N ALA A 749 8.41 2.38 -25.76
CA ALA A 749 7.02 1.95 -25.70
C ALA A 749 6.17 2.72 -24.66
N SER A 750 6.71 3.76 -24.00
CA SER A 750 5.94 4.67 -23.14
C SER A 750 4.81 5.34 -23.93
N LYS A 751 3.59 4.81 -23.78
CA LYS A 751 2.35 5.20 -24.50
C LYS A 751 1.85 6.64 -24.22
N TYR A 752 2.64 7.45 -23.52
CA TYR A 752 2.28 8.77 -23.01
C TYR A 752 3.34 9.85 -23.30
N GLY A 753 4.18 9.61 -24.33
CA GLY A 753 5.35 10.43 -24.65
C GLY A 753 5.23 11.37 -25.85
N ALA A 754 4.08 11.42 -26.53
CA ALA A 754 3.88 12.28 -27.70
C ALA A 754 2.41 12.72 -27.78
N ALA A 755 2.15 14.03 -27.78
CA ALA A 755 0.80 14.58 -28.03
C ALA A 755 0.50 14.64 -29.54
N THR A 756 1.55 14.75 -30.34
CA THR A 756 1.57 14.77 -31.79
C THR A 756 2.72 13.92 -32.32
N LYS A 757 2.68 13.55 -33.60
CA LYS A 757 3.76 12.78 -34.24
C LYS A 757 5.11 13.53 -34.22
N ALA A 758 5.08 14.86 -34.21
CA ALA A 758 6.27 15.71 -34.11
C ALA A 758 6.98 15.61 -32.75
N ASP A 759 6.25 15.39 -31.64
CA ASP A 759 6.88 15.22 -30.31
C ASP A 759 7.70 13.91 -30.22
N ALA A 760 7.29 12.88 -30.97
CA ALA A 760 8.04 11.64 -31.10
C ALA A 760 9.29 11.80 -31.98
N GLU A 761 9.29 12.75 -32.91
CA GLU A 761 10.39 13.05 -33.84
C GLU A 761 11.38 14.10 -33.26
N ALA A 762 10.94 14.97 -32.34
CA ALA A 762 11.74 16.03 -31.73
C ALA A 762 12.40 15.67 -30.38
N GLY A 763 11.97 14.58 -29.74
CA GLY A 763 12.46 14.15 -28.43
C GLY A 763 11.71 14.81 -27.26
N ARG A 764 10.96 13.98 -26.51
CA ARG A 764 10.12 14.38 -25.37
C ARG A 764 10.81 15.25 -24.30
N TRP A 765 12.13 15.12 -24.16
CA TRP A 765 12.92 15.77 -23.12
C TRP A 765 14.02 16.62 -23.75
N ARG A 766 14.11 17.89 -23.35
CA ARG A 766 15.20 18.79 -23.76
C ARG A 766 16.31 18.84 -22.71
N ARG A 767 17.47 19.36 -23.12
CA ARG A 767 18.55 19.82 -22.25
C ARG A 767 18.67 21.33 -22.41
N ASP A 768 18.87 22.04 -21.31
CA ASP A 768 19.08 23.49 -21.32
C ASP A 768 19.88 23.88 -20.08
N ALA A 769 21.13 24.30 -20.28
CA ALA A 769 22.04 24.56 -19.18
C ALA A 769 21.57 25.72 -18.27
N VAL A 770 20.79 26.68 -18.79
CA VAL A 770 20.32 27.84 -18.03
C VAL A 770 19.14 27.45 -17.15
N ASP A 771 18.15 26.76 -17.71
CA ASP A 771 16.98 26.30 -16.95
C ASP A 771 17.35 25.23 -15.92
N GLU A 772 18.22 24.29 -16.28
CA GLU A 772 18.76 23.29 -15.35
C GLU A 772 19.44 23.97 -14.17
N GLU A 773 20.28 24.97 -14.42
CA GLU A 773 21.02 25.67 -13.38
C GLU A 773 20.12 26.58 -12.51
N ARG A 774 19.14 27.24 -13.11
CA ARG A 774 18.10 27.99 -12.38
C ARG A 774 17.27 27.08 -11.50
N TRP A 775 16.97 25.86 -11.94
CA TRP A 775 16.31 24.85 -11.10
C TRP A 775 17.23 24.37 -9.97
N ARG A 776 18.46 23.94 -10.26
CA ARG A 776 19.44 23.47 -9.26
C ARG A 776 19.63 24.48 -8.11
N LYS A 777 19.73 25.77 -8.44
CA LYS A 777 19.97 26.88 -7.49
C LYS A 777 18.73 27.44 -6.79
N GLY A 778 17.51 27.03 -7.16
CA GLY A 778 16.30 27.67 -6.66
C GLY A 778 16.19 29.14 -7.08
N LEU A 779 16.33 29.37 -8.39
CA LEU A 779 16.21 30.66 -9.10
C LEU A 779 15.23 30.56 -10.28
N THR A 780 14.26 29.65 -10.20
CA THR A 780 13.21 29.47 -11.21
C THR A 780 12.23 30.64 -11.24
N GLY A 781 12.12 31.42 -10.16
CA GLY A 781 11.10 32.45 -9.97
C GLY A 781 9.75 31.88 -9.49
N VAL A 782 9.66 30.56 -9.25
CA VAL A 782 8.46 29.88 -8.72
C VAL A 782 8.69 29.54 -7.24
N PRO A 783 8.10 30.27 -6.28
CA PRO A 783 8.54 30.25 -4.87
C PRO A 783 8.52 28.89 -4.18
N LEU A 784 7.54 28.03 -4.48
CA LEU A 784 7.47 26.68 -3.90
C LEU A 784 8.60 25.76 -4.38
N ILE A 785 9.08 25.98 -5.62
CA ILE A 785 10.21 25.23 -6.19
C ILE A 785 11.52 25.78 -5.63
N ASP A 786 11.67 27.11 -5.65
CA ASP A 786 12.89 27.76 -5.19
C ASP A 786 13.13 27.54 -3.69
N ALA A 787 12.08 27.58 -2.87
CA ALA A 787 12.16 27.24 -1.44
C ALA A 787 12.63 25.80 -1.21
N ALA A 788 12.11 24.84 -1.97
CA ALA A 788 12.50 23.43 -1.86
C ALA A 788 13.95 23.20 -2.33
N MET A 789 14.35 23.79 -3.45
CA MET A 789 15.72 23.66 -3.97
C MET A 789 16.75 24.32 -3.05
N ARG A 790 16.39 25.43 -2.37
CA ARG A 790 17.23 26.02 -1.32
C ARG A 790 17.24 25.24 -0.01
N GLU A 791 16.15 24.57 0.37
CA GLU A 791 16.14 23.65 1.52
C GLU A 791 17.16 22.52 1.34
N VAL A 792 17.19 21.87 0.17
CA VAL A 792 18.14 20.77 -0.08
C VAL A 792 19.58 21.27 -0.22
N LEU A 793 19.80 22.45 -0.80
CA LEU A 793 21.13 23.06 -0.83
C LEU A 793 21.66 23.44 0.56
N ALA A 794 20.81 23.98 1.43
CA ALA A 794 21.21 24.41 2.77
C ALA A 794 21.31 23.27 3.78
N THR A 795 20.60 22.15 3.57
CA THR A 795 20.49 21.07 4.58
C THR A 795 20.89 19.69 4.08
N GLY A 796 21.03 19.48 2.77
CA GLY A 796 21.18 18.15 2.16
C GLY A 796 19.92 17.29 2.23
N TYR A 797 18.75 17.82 2.60
CA TYR A 797 17.51 17.06 2.74
C TYR A 797 16.32 17.79 2.14
N MET A 798 15.29 17.03 1.77
CA MET A 798 14.02 17.56 1.30
C MET A 798 12.87 16.63 1.70
N GLY A 799 11.73 17.18 2.13
CA GLY A 799 10.52 16.39 2.42
C GLY A 799 9.91 15.73 1.17
N ASN A 800 9.20 14.61 1.32
CA ASN A 800 8.67 13.86 0.16
C ASN A 800 7.76 14.70 -0.76
N LEU A 801 6.87 15.53 -0.20
CA LEU A 801 6.04 16.44 -1.01
C LEU A 801 6.89 17.47 -1.76
N ALA A 802 7.93 18.02 -1.11
CA ALA A 802 8.86 18.96 -1.74
C ALA A 802 9.62 18.28 -2.91
N ARG A 803 10.08 17.03 -2.75
CA ARG A 803 10.68 16.25 -3.85
C ARG A 803 9.70 16.04 -5.00
N GLN A 804 8.43 15.78 -4.69
CA GLN A 804 7.38 15.55 -5.69
C GLN A 804 7.03 16.81 -6.48
N ILE A 805 6.95 17.99 -5.85
CA ILE A 805 6.73 19.26 -6.59
C ILE A 805 7.94 19.63 -7.46
N THR A 806 9.17 19.47 -6.98
CA THR A 806 10.38 19.84 -7.74
C THR A 806 10.62 18.90 -8.92
N ALA A 807 10.38 17.60 -8.75
CA ALA A 807 10.45 16.62 -9.83
C ALA A 807 9.34 16.84 -10.87
N ALA A 808 8.08 17.03 -10.43
CA ALA A 808 6.97 17.32 -11.35
C ALA A 808 7.17 18.65 -12.10
N PHE A 809 7.83 19.64 -11.50
CA PHE A 809 8.17 20.89 -12.18
C PHE A 809 9.23 20.68 -13.27
N LEU A 810 10.38 20.08 -12.95
CA LEU A 810 11.46 19.81 -13.92
C LEU A 810 10.94 18.99 -15.11
N VAL A 811 10.15 17.96 -14.81
CA VAL A 811 9.62 17.01 -15.79
C VAL A 811 8.44 17.62 -16.57
N GLU A 812 7.38 18.07 -15.91
CA GLU A 812 6.12 18.41 -16.60
C GLU A 812 6.03 19.87 -17.04
N GLU A 813 6.66 20.79 -16.29
CA GLU A 813 6.58 22.22 -16.58
C GLU A 813 7.73 22.69 -17.47
N LEU A 814 8.96 22.25 -17.16
CA LEU A 814 10.15 22.61 -17.95
C LEU A 814 10.37 21.65 -19.14
N GLY A 815 9.92 20.40 -19.07
CA GLY A 815 10.18 19.39 -20.10
C GLY A 815 11.65 18.95 -20.18
N LEU A 816 12.40 19.11 -19.09
CA LEU A 816 13.83 18.77 -19.04
C LEU A 816 14.05 17.25 -18.89
N ASP A 817 15.24 16.79 -19.31
CA ASP A 817 15.72 15.43 -19.04
C ASP A 817 15.70 15.14 -17.54
N TRP A 818 14.79 14.25 -17.14
CA TRP A 818 14.54 13.88 -15.75
C TRP A 818 15.79 13.37 -15.03
N ARG A 819 16.76 12.81 -15.78
CA ARG A 819 18.01 12.29 -15.22
C ARG A 819 18.89 13.40 -14.65
N VAL A 820 18.76 14.63 -15.14
CA VAL A 820 19.42 15.81 -14.53
C VAL A 820 18.95 16.03 -13.10
N GLY A 821 17.66 15.84 -12.84
CA GLY A 821 17.08 15.94 -11.50
C GLY A 821 17.50 14.78 -10.61
N ALA A 822 17.52 13.56 -11.16
CA ALA A 822 18.00 12.37 -10.45
C ALA A 822 19.47 12.48 -10.03
N ASP A 823 20.32 12.93 -10.95
CA ASP A 823 21.75 13.19 -10.76
C ASP A 823 22.03 14.30 -9.72
N TRP A 824 21.27 15.40 -9.78
CA TRP A 824 21.39 16.48 -8.80
C TRP A 824 20.97 16.04 -7.40
N PHE A 825 19.94 15.19 -7.31
CA PHE A 825 19.51 14.60 -6.04
C PHE A 825 20.53 13.56 -5.53
N GLU A 826 21.19 12.81 -6.43
CA GLU A 826 22.36 11.99 -6.10
C GLU A 826 23.52 12.82 -5.55
N ALA A 827 23.78 14.02 -6.06
CA ALA A 827 24.82 14.88 -5.50
C ALA A 827 24.42 15.48 -4.13
N THR A 828 23.20 16.00 -4.01
CA THR A 828 22.81 16.86 -2.86
C THR A 828 22.20 16.13 -1.66
N LEU A 829 21.57 14.96 -1.84
CA LEU A 829 20.83 14.31 -0.75
C LEU A 829 21.75 13.55 0.22
N VAL A 830 21.62 13.87 1.51
CA VAL A 830 22.17 13.10 2.63
C VAL A 830 21.57 11.69 2.70
N ASP A 831 20.35 11.51 2.20
CA ASP A 831 19.61 10.24 2.16
C ASP A 831 19.49 9.62 0.76
N TYR A 832 20.48 9.87 -0.10
CA TYR A 832 20.55 9.24 -1.41
C TYR A 832 20.59 7.71 -1.30
N ASP A 833 19.62 7.07 -1.94
CA ASP A 833 19.51 5.64 -2.19
C ASP A 833 19.30 5.50 -3.71
N PRO A 834 20.16 4.78 -4.44
CA PRO A 834 20.10 4.73 -5.90
C PRO A 834 18.78 4.13 -6.41
N HIS A 835 18.25 3.11 -5.72
CA HIS A 835 16.99 2.46 -6.08
C HIS A 835 15.82 3.42 -5.87
N SER A 836 15.74 4.04 -4.69
CA SER A 836 14.63 4.92 -4.29
C SER A 836 14.64 6.24 -5.07
N ASN A 837 15.82 6.84 -5.31
CA ASN A 837 15.94 8.09 -6.05
C ASN A 837 15.59 7.89 -7.53
N TRP A 838 16.32 7.02 -8.23
CA TRP A 838 16.13 6.82 -9.67
C TRP A 838 14.76 6.20 -9.97
N GLY A 839 14.26 5.31 -9.12
CA GLY A 839 12.92 4.75 -9.23
C GLY A 839 11.80 5.80 -9.11
N GLN A 840 11.88 6.73 -8.16
CA GLN A 840 10.88 7.80 -8.02
C GLN A 840 10.97 8.83 -9.15
N TRP A 841 12.18 9.15 -9.63
CA TRP A 841 12.37 10.01 -10.79
C TRP A 841 11.85 9.38 -12.09
N ALA A 842 12.14 8.11 -12.35
CA ALA A 842 11.61 7.37 -13.50
C ALA A 842 10.07 7.26 -13.49
N ARG A 843 9.46 7.10 -12.30
CA ARG A 843 8.00 7.19 -12.14
C ARG A 843 7.46 8.59 -12.39
N SER A 844 8.11 9.63 -11.87
CA SER A 844 7.71 11.04 -12.08
C SER A 844 7.77 11.41 -13.57
N ALA A 845 8.81 10.94 -14.27
CA ALA A 845 8.95 11.05 -15.71
C ALA A 845 7.98 10.16 -16.53
N GLY A 846 7.24 9.24 -15.91
CA GLY A 846 6.35 8.32 -16.63
C GLY A 846 7.11 7.39 -17.59
N VAL A 847 8.32 6.99 -17.20
CA VAL A 847 9.18 6.04 -17.93
C VAL A 847 9.38 4.72 -17.16
N ALA A 848 8.90 4.63 -15.93
CA ALA A 848 8.70 3.38 -15.20
C ALA A 848 7.23 2.93 -15.23
N PRO A 849 6.94 1.61 -15.19
CA PRO A 849 5.58 1.08 -15.08
C PRO A 849 4.79 1.69 -13.92
N THR A 850 3.58 2.19 -14.21
CA THR A 850 2.60 2.54 -13.18
C THR A 850 1.18 2.35 -13.71
N ASN A 851 0.34 1.58 -13.01
CA ASN A 851 -1.11 1.59 -13.19
C ASN A 851 -1.73 2.92 -12.70
N GLU A 852 -0.96 3.67 -11.90
CA GLU A 852 -1.23 5.07 -11.56
C GLU A 852 -1.04 6.04 -12.75
N ALA A 853 -0.45 5.62 -13.88
CA ALA A 853 -0.13 6.47 -15.05
C ALA A 853 -1.30 7.28 -15.63
N LYS A 854 -2.56 6.94 -15.31
CA LYS A 854 -3.71 7.79 -15.66
C LYS A 854 -3.70 9.15 -14.94
N ARG A 855 -2.88 9.32 -13.89
CA ARG A 855 -2.82 10.51 -13.02
C ARG A 855 -1.40 10.70 -12.46
N ARG A 856 -0.61 11.64 -13.01
CA ARG A 856 0.65 12.18 -12.41
C ARG A 856 0.37 13.03 -11.15
N ARG A 857 -0.48 12.50 -10.28
CA ARG A 857 -1.31 13.25 -9.33
C ARG A 857 -1.87 12.28 -8.31
N VAL A 858 -1.60 12.48 -7.02
CA VAL A 858 -2.19 11.61 -5.98
C VAL A 858 -3.71 11.75 -6.01
N GLY A 859 -4.41 10.68 -6.35
CA GLY A 859 -5.87 10.67 -6.49
C GLY A 859 -6.43 11.55 -7.62
N GLY A 860 -5.60 12.24 -8.40
CA GLY A 860 -6.05 13.22 -9.42
C GLY A 860 -5.83 14.69 -9.04
N THR A 861 -5.23 14.94 -7.89
CA THR A 861 -4.84 16.27 -7.38
C THR A 861 -3.36 16.56 -7.68
N ARG A 862 -3.00 17.76 -8.17
CA ARG A 862 -1.59 18.12 -8.44
C ARG A 862 -0.82 18.23 -7.12
N TYR A 863 0.50 18.02 -7.15
CA TYR A 863 1.32 18.20 -5.95
C TYR A 863 1.29 19.63 -5.42
N TYR A 864 1.15 20.64 -6.31
CA TYR A 864 0.90 22.04 -5.93
C TYR A 864 -0.40 22.22 -5.13
N ASP A 865 -1.51 21.61 -5.57
CA ASP A 865 -2.79 21.67 -4.85
C ASP A 865 -2.66 21.08 -3.44
N ILE A 866 -1.86 20.01 -3.28
CA ILE A 866 -1.60 19.37 -1.98
C ILE A 866 -0.79 20.31 -1.06
N ALA A 867 0.24 20.97 -1.60
CA ALA A 867 1.05 21.93 -0.84
C ALA A 867 0.23 23.16 -0.42
N LEU A 868 -0.53 23.75 -1.34
CA LEU A 868 -1.37 24.92 -1.08
C LEU A 868 -2.55 24.62 -0.13
N ALA A 869 -3.01 23.37 -0.07
CA ALA A 869 -4.03 22.92 0.87
C ALA A 869 -3.49 22.56 2.28
N LEU A 870 -2.19 22.75 2.56
CA LEU A 870 -1.65 22.53 3.90
C LEU A 870 -2.24 23.53 4.91
N PRO A 871 -2.56 23.10 6.14
CA PRO A 871 -3.27 23.92 7.12
C PRO A 871 -2.43 25.11 7.60
N GLY A 872 -3.10 26.18 8.03
CA GLY A 872 -2.47 27.32 8.71
C GLY A 872 -1.51 28.14 7.84
N GLY A 873 -1.62 28.08 6.50
CA GLY A 873 -0.73 28.83 5.60
C GLY A 873 0.68 28.26 5.52
N GLU A 874 0.89 26.99 5.89
CA GLU A 874 2.22 26.38 6.00
C GLU A 874 3.07 26.50 4.72
N ALA A 875 2.46 26.41 3.54
CA ALA A 875 3.18 26.62 2.27
C ALA A 875 3.76 28.04 2.14
N ALA A 876 3.06 29.07 2.61
CA ALA A 876 3.54 30.45 2.61
C ALA A 876 4.66 30.64 3.65
N GLN A 877 4.53 30.00 4.83
CA GLN A 877 5.58 29.99 5.84
C GLN A 877 6.85 29.27 5.36
N TYR A 878 6.71 28.15 4.65
CA TYR A 878 7.81 27.40 4.05
C TYR A 878 8.54 28.22 2.99
N VAL A 879 7.79 28.89 2.13
CA VAL A 879 8.33 29.85 1.15
C VAL A 879 9.16 30.93 1.84
N ARG A 880 8.61 31.65 2.84
CA ARG A 880 9.35 32.72 3.53
C ARG A 880 10.56 32.23 4.33
N LYS A 881 10.52 31.01 4.86
CA LYS A 881 11.66 30.42 5.59
C LYS A 881 12.88 30.27 4.69
N TRP A 882 12.69 29.83 3.45
CA TRP A 882 13.77 29.51 2.51
C TRP A 882 14.03 30.61 1.47
N LEU A 883 13.08 31.54 1.30
CA LEU A 883 13.14 32.74 0.46
C LEU A 883 12.93 33.99 1.35
N PRO A 884 13.91 34.39 2.18
CA PRO A 884 13.79 35.56 3.05
C PRO A 884 13.55 36.87 2.27
N GLU A 885 13.94 36.92 0.98
CA GLU A 885 13.63 38.04 0.09
C GLU A 885 12.13 38.23 -0.19
N LEU A 886 11.31 37.19 0.07
CA LEU A 886 9.85 37.21 -0.01
C LEU A 886 9.17 37.37 1.36
N ALA A 887 9.92 37.58 2.45
CA ALA A 887 9.38 37.61 3.81
C ALA A 887 8.27 38.67 4.00
N ALA A 888 8.39 39.82 3.34
CA ALA A 888 7.43 40.92 3.40
C ALA A 888 6.18 40.73 2.52
N VAL A 889 6.16 39.74 1.62
CA VAL A 889 5.05 39.55 0.67
C VAL A 889 3.86 38.88 1.37
N PRO A 890 2.62 39.40 1.27
CA PRO A 890 1.43 38.82 1.94
C PRO A 890 1.07 37.38 1.49
N ASP A 891 0.41 36.61 2.35
CA ASP A 891 0.12 35.16 2.14
C ASP A 891 -0.51 34.83 0.79
N GLY A 892 -1.53 35.59 0.35
CA GLY A 892 -2.18 35.35 -0.94
C GLY A 892 -1.27 35.65 -2.16
N GLN A 893 -0.24 36.48 -1.99
CA GLN A 893 0.60 36.97 -3.09
C GLN A 893 1.98 36.28 -3.14
N VAL A 894 2.41 35.64 -2.05
CA VAL A 894 3.75 35.04 -1.90
C VAL A 894 4.06 33.95 -2.94
N PHE A 895 3.05 33.33 -3.54
CA PHE A 895 3.21 32.30 -4.57
C PHE A 895 3.32 32.84 -6.00
N ALA A 896 3.03 34.13 -6.22
CA ALA A 896 3.08 34.80 -7.52
C ALA A 896 3.77 36.18 -7.42
N PRO A 897 5.05 36.25 -6.98
CA PRO A 897 5.77 37.52 -6.78
C PRO A 897 6.08 38.28 -8.07
N TRP A 898 5.95 37.65 -9.24
CA TRP A 898 5.99 38.32 -10.54
C TRP A 898 4.77 39.22 -10.80
N ALA A 899 3.72 39.08 -9.99
CA ALA A 899 2.47 39.83 -10.12
C ALA A 899 2.08 40.56 -8.83
N THR A 900 3.05 40.85 -7.95
CA THR A 900 2.84 41.70 -6.75
C THR A 900 3.61 43.01 -6.89
N ASP A 901 3.01 44.09 -6.42
CA ASP A 901 3.69 45.38 -6.23
C ASP A 901 4.40 45.47 -4.86
N ALA A 902 4.30 44.43 -4.03
CA ALA A 902 4.94 44.38 -2.72
C ALA A 902 6.48 44.47 -2.86
N PRO A 903 7.16 45.26 -2.00
CA PRO A 903 8.60 45.39 -2.05
C PRO A 903 9.28 44.07 -1.69
N LEU A 904 10.25 43.66 -2.51
CA LEU A 904 11.12 42.52 -2.26
C LEU A 904 12.39 43.04 -1.57
N THR A 905 12.85 42.38 -0.52
CA THR A 905 14.02 42.82 0.25
C THR A 905 15.37 42.41 -0.37
N GLY A 906 15.33 41.86 -1.60
CA GLY A 906 16.50 41.43 -2.37
C GLY A 906 16.14 41.06 -3.81
N SER A 907 17.12 40.54 -4.55
CA SER A 907 16.97 40.16 -5.96
C SER A 907 16.33 38.78 -6.13
N TYR A 908 14.99 38.71 -6.16
CA TYR A 908 14.25 37.52 -6.59
C TYR A 908 13.97 37.56 -8.10
N PRO A 909 14.02 36.43 -8.85
CA PRO A 909 13.67 36.42 -10.27
C PRO A 909 12.20 36.83 -10.50
N ARG A 910 12.00 37.99 -11.15
CA ARG A 910 10.65 38.48 -11.52
C ARG A 910 10.05 37.77 -12.74
N GLU A 911 10.86 37.11 -13.56
CA GLU A 911 10.36 36.27 -14.64
C GLU A 911 10.43 34.78 -14.27
N PRO A 912 9.28 34.13 -14.03
CA PRO A 912 9.25 32.73 -13.64
C PRO A 912 9.40 31.80 -14.86
N LEU A 913 10.15 30.71 -14.67
CA LEU A 913 10.22 29.55 -15.57
C LEU A 913 8.92 28.73 -15.48
N ALA A 914 7.80 29.36 -15.80
CA ALA A 914 6.46 28.77 -15.72
C ALA A 914 5.68 29.13 -16.99
N SER A 915 4.95 28.16 -17.53
CA SER A 915 4.00 28.36 -18.62
C SER A 915 2.91 29.37 -18.24
N PRO A 916 2.25 30.02 -19.22
CA PRO A 916 1.12 30.91 -18.94
C PRO A 916 0.01 30.24 -18.12
N SER A 917 -0.16 28.92 -18.26
CA SER A 917 -1.12 28.12 -17.50
C SER A 917 -0.74 27.99 -16.02
N LEU A 918 0.53 27.77 -15.70
CA LEU A 918 0.99 27.67 -14.31
C LEU A 918 1.10 29.06 -13.64
N ARG A 919 1.51 30.10 -14.39
CA ARG A 919 1.50 31.51 -13.93
C ARG A 919 0.10 31.92 -13.45
N ARG A 920 -0.91 31.76 -14.32
CA ARG A 920 -2.34 32.02 -14.00
C ARG A 920 -2.86 31.21 -12.82
N TYR A 921 -2.42 29.95 -12.66
CA TYR A 921 -2.82 29.09 -11.55
C TYR A 921 -2.34 29.61 -10.19
N PHE A 922 -1.11 30.11 -10.10
CA PHE A 922 -0.59 30.73 -8.87
C PHE A 922 -1.16 32.14 -8.64
N GLU A 923 -1.35 32.92 -9.70
CA GLU A 923 -2.01 34.23 -9.63
C GLU A 923 -3.46 34.13 -9.09
N ALA A 924 -4.19 33.07 -9.44
CA ALA A 924 -5.54 32.83 -8.93
C ALA A 924 -5.61 32.59 -7.41
N GLN A 925 -4.50 32.17 -6.77
CA GLN A 925 -4.47 31.93 -5.32
C GLN A 925 -4.58 33.24 -4.50
N LYS A 926 -4.28 34.39 -5.12
CA LYS A 926 -4.40 35.72 -4.49
C LYS A 926 -5.78 35.99 -3.87
N GLY A 927 -6.85 35.50 -4.50
CA GLY A 927 -8.22 35.71 -4.04
C GLY A 927 -8.75 34.64 -3.07
N ALA A 928 -8.11 33.47 -2.99
CA ALA A 928 -8.68 32.31 -2.30
C ALA A 928 -8.56 32.39 -0.77
N VAL A 929 -7.48 33.00 -0.26
CA VAL A 929 -7.14 32.99 1.18
C VAL A 929 -8.14 33.79 2.03
N PHE A 930 -8.75 34.85 1.49
CA PHE A 930 -9.72 35.68 2.23
C PHE A 930 -11.14 35.10 2.31
N ALA A 931 -11.48 34.09 1.52
CA ALA A 931 -12.83 33.49 1.53
C ALA A 931 -13.06 32.46 2.66
N GLY A 932 -12.01 32.10 3.41
CA GLY A 932 -12.02 30.97 4.35
C GLY A 932 -12.59 31.22 5.76
N SER A 933 -12.94 32.46 6.13
CA SER A 933 -13.31 32.82 7.52
C SER A 933 -14.65 33.56 7.67
N ALA A 934 -15.39 33.80 6.59
CA ALA A 934 -16.73 34.40 6.65
C ALA A 934 -17.83 33.33 6.53
N GLY A 935 -18.55 33.08 7.62
CA GLY A 935 -19.72 32.20 7.60
C GLY A 935 -20.79 32.72 6.64
N LYS A 936 -21.38 31.84 5.82
CA LYS A 936 -22.49 32.18 4.90
C LYS A 936 -23.79 32.48 5.65
N GLY A 937 -23.88 33.67 6.25
CA GLY A 937 -25.14 34.28 6.65
C GLY A 937 -25.83 34.94 5.45
N LYS A 938 -26.88 34.31 4.89
CA LYS A 938 -27.79 35.01 3.97
C LYS A 938 -28.64 36.00 4.77
N GLY A 939 -28.32 37.29 4.70
CA GLY A 939 -29.14 38.37 5.26
C GLY A 939 -29.35 39.49 4.25
N LYS A 940 -30.56 39.61 3.69
CA LYS A 940 -30.99 40.82 2.98
C LYS A 940 -31.34 41.87 4.04
N GLY A 941 -30.69 43.03 4.01
CA GLY A 941 -31.05 44.17 4.86
C GLY A 941 -30.45 45.46 4.31
N LYS A 942 -31.31 46.40 3.86
CA LYS A 942 -30.90 47.78 3.60
C LYS A 942 -30.94 48.56 4.91
N GLY A 943 -29.91 49.35 5.19
CA GLY A 943 -29.91 50.30 6.30
C GLY A 943 -28.65 51.17 6.29
N LYS A 944 -28.81 52.49 6.17
CA LYS A 944 -27.76 53.46 6.50
C LYS A 944 -27.80 53.68 8.02
N ASP A 945 -26.66 53.89 8.69
CA ASP A 945 -26.28 55.23 9.18
C ASP A 945 -24.86 55.29 9.79
N LYS A 946 -24.51 56.47 10.32
CA LYS A 946 -23.16 57.05 10.56
C LYS A 946 -22.41 56.57 11.82
N ARG A 947 -21.07 56.78 11.79
CA ARG A 947 -20.10 57.24 12.85
C ARG A 947 -20.23 56.60 14.25
N GLN A 948 -19.15 56.16 14.90
CA GLN A 948 -18.07 57.03 15.43
C GLN A 948 -16.86 56.21 15.93
N GLU A 949 -15.71 56.85 16.15
CA GLU A 949 -14.48 56.25 16.71
C GLU A 949 -14.56 56.03 18.23
N THR A 950 -13.76 55.09 18.76
CA THR A 950 -12.89 55.31 19.94
C THR A 950 -11.90 54.15 20.11
N ASP A 951 -10.74 54.45 20.70
CA ASP A 951 -9.55 53.61 20.74
C ASP A 951 -9.41 52.70 21.98
N ASN A 952 -8.44 51.79 21.83
CA ASN A 952 -7.49 51.27 22.83
C ASN A 952 -7.74 49.88 23.49
N PRO A 953 -6.65 49.10 23.78
CA PRO A 953 -6.74 47.66 23.99
C PRO A 953 -6.55 47.21 25.45
N SER A 954 -6.99 45.98 25.76
CA SER A 954 -6.33 45.17 26.81
C SER A 954 -6.50 43.66 26.60
N THR A 955 -5.36 42.97 26.79
CA THR A 955 -5.17 41.56 27.18
C THR A 955 -6.40 40.67 27.48
N THR A 956 -6.48 39.49 26.86
CA THR A 956 -6.67 38.24 27.66
C THR A 956 -6.15 36.97 26.97
N GLU A 957 -5.52 36.11 27.78
CA GLU A 957 -5.10 34.75 27.46
C GLU A 957 -6.25 33.72 27.35
N ARG A 958 -5.90 32.51 26.87
CA ARG A 958 -6.57 31.20 27.14
C ARG A 958 -8.03 31.02 26.65
N ARG A 959 -8.19 30.23 25.58
CA ARG A 959 -8.64 28.82 25.69
C ARG A 959 -8.59 28.07 24.36
N TRP A 960 -7.76 27.03 24.29
CA TRP A 960 -7.94 25.92 23.35
C TRP A 960 -8.84 24.86 24.00
N GLY A 961 -9.79 24.30 23.25
CA GLY A 961 -10.51 23.09 23.68
C GLY A 961 -11.94 22.94 23.17
N ARG A 962 -12.11 22.24 22.04
CA ARG A 962 -13.10 21.16 21.83
C ARG A 962 -12.86 20.45 20.49
#